data_AF-A0A1F9Z0F3-F1
#
_entry.id   AF-A0A1F9Z0F3-F1
#
_cell.length_a   1.000
_cell.length_b   1.000
_cell.length_c   1.000
_cell.angle_alpha   90.00
_cell.angle_beta   90.00
_cell.angle_gamma   90.00
#
_symmetry.space_group_name_H-M   'P 1'
#
loop_
_entity.id
_entity.type
_entity.pdbx_description
1 polymer ?
#
loop_
_entity_poly.entity_id
_entity_poly.type
_entity_poly.pdbx_seq_one_letter_code
_entity_poly.pdbx_strand_id
1 'polypeptide(L)'
;MFKKGYPLKEIFKKIRNAFYKIHCNLSSTFYKIFKGKYSFTGFTLVEMILTIVILSIVVLSLTKIQYFMSTNSLRIKEKSFATQKVIQMMEELRSLVAGAEKSQISLLDDYDDGIKYSPVLTSDKSVTDPQSPSSNNVKINNGWKYLRRISVLKNPEDGAFTRRIYIRVYKTSSNTSELLAETMGILKTIAREDLPTQVMDIYVIAIENVPGWWSTMSSMKSMFDGVMQDFQVRNPRLALRIHWITRMAYGRDTEYRPYINNTKNTYDDAMPYVYFYPGKTKTDTLVNTKFYNPDMIQGKILADTVWYPIEDYAMSDQYNHAVRYPEEKRLYDKYKPAEPSLRMLLEEMNTVPDKFKNMLLINLHGELLPCPPMRNYSDAAKDPGTAANRYVRAVTHPEKLRYSNTSETVKLRVYSYVTNPENITMWSDTSASTVTVYLPYKITDTSDITVTKIDGKMPADYLIDNTSSIGTIIVLRNTPLKHTLNQGYNSGNKGLPISQRLYGLEYIPCPIEIGASAFNRNLSWADATSAKNTASWTISFDGGVFTSNGEYRVETRIGNNIYTNTTTYFEDDFPNLSKTYFWIGTNPPVTEKYQFIGDPRHCPYLDVKEDHRYNIWFSTFDTTYTGTNYKFFKSNDIISGTRQYGTGWGALDTGVPYNGLIEVDIPRFFQIYREGILNTQSIWSAMTGSSFYYYGCGGEFGSDKDPFTKSIRFKKQPWTNDDTQNAVNAYYDEIFTPSHDGGISGRYVVARRENPLTPNTWYAKYWLGELYPDDQYVSQWQPNGNLLTGNTSPNTFFRVAYSSFSVFQNEFKPPYKRIAVKTSGKGCASFINGDSACSSFMQFNNISNHKHFRHADGGSDKRIDSTTSVIKDPPPGSSTYGTSMGQPTNTLITEFPEMFNFTITTSTKKTPRPFTANCNNDNPDDWKDSIYMAIRSSISFSRIYYNSNYDPYAIAGFTPYFASAVLKMRYPHLWNPAPIPLANETNTDPHSAYFIISGLEPQGNTGAGEMGKYVLMSMFRTFLDAGRYKSVDWISQIPLIDLTKPTVADEIIDPISIDIIWATHWKRWDGKDYTKEYELSISTYVYSEETPLGFNIKYSNDNGQSWYFCGDVSNNIPSNTISTKCGERNSSYFSFTTSTFSWKVSDSIITRGSYILRVECYRQNTNLHYSYDQVQIYINKQ
;
A
#
# COMPACT_ATOMS: atom_id res chain seq x y z
N MET A 1 34.06 19.39 -18.42
CA MET A 1 35.48 19.08 -18.74
C MET A 1 36.38 20.31 -18.51
N PHE A 2 36.29 20.91 -17.32
CA PHE A 2 37.16 21.99 -16.85
C PHE A 2 38.18 21.39 -15.87
N LYS A 3 39.48 21.42 -16.22
CA LYS A 3 40.64 21.57 -15.30
C LYS A 3 41.94 21.22 -16.03
N LYS A 4 42.64 22.25 -16.52
CA LYS A 4 44.09 22.47 -16.36
C LYS A 4 44.44 23.78 -17.04
N GLY A 5 44.31 24.86 -16.28
CA GLY A 5 44.82 26.16 -16.67
C GLY A 5 46.35 26.12 -16.73
N TYR A 6 46.89 26.20 -17.93
CA TYR A 6 48.21 26.78 -18.11
C TYR A 6 48.03 28.30 -18.06
N PRO A 7 48.63 29.02 -17.09
CA PRO A 7 48.44 30.45 -16.97
C PRO A 7 48.99 31.13 -18.23
N LEU A 8 48.21 32.00 -18.86
CA LEU A 8 48.62 32.87 -19.99
C LEU A 8 50.01 33.50 -19.78
N LYS A 9 50.40 33.69 -18.51
CA LYS A 9 51.72 34.17 -18.09
C LYS A 9 52.88 33.31 -18.62
N GLU A 10 52.74 31.98 -18.67
CA GLU A 10 53.78 31.08 -19.22
C GLU A 10 53.82 31.11 -20.75
N ILE A 11 52.67 31.30 -21.42
CA ILE A 11 52.62 31.50 -22.88
C ILE A 11 53.28 32.84 -23.25
N PHE A 12 52.93 33.92 -22.55
CA PHE A 12 53.58 35.21 -22.74
C PHE A 12 55.07 35.18 -22.38
N LYS A 13 55.49 34.42 -21.37
CA LYS A 13 56.91 34.22 -21.04
C LYS A 13 57.64 33.45 -22.13
N LYS A 14 57.03 32.41 -22.72
CA LYS A 14 57.59 31.68 -23.87
C LYS A 14 57.68 32.56 -25.12
N ILE A 15 56.64 33.34 -25.42
CA ILE A 15 56.65 34.30 -26.54
C ILE A 15 57.69 35.39 -26.31
N ARG A 16 57.77 35.96 -25.10
CA ARG A 16 58.79 36.94 -24.73
C ARG A 16 60.19 36.37 -24.83
N ASN A 17 60.42 35.14 -24.36
CA ASN A 17 61.71 34.47 -24.48
C ASN A 17 62.04 34.12 -25.94
N ALA A 18 61.05 33.80 -26.78
CA ALA A 18 61.24 33.58 -28.20
C ALA A 18 61.61 34.90 -28.91
N PHE A 19 60.90 36.00 -28.63
CA PHE A 19 61.25 37.33 -29.12
C PHE A 19 62.61 37.81 -28.61
N TYR A 20 62.95 37.55 -27.35
CA TYR A 20 64.26 37.87 -26.79
C TYR A 20 65.37 37.04 -27.45
N LYS A 21 65.16 35.74 -27.72
CA LYS A 21 66.08 34.91 -28.51
C LYS A 21 66.24 35.42 -29.93
N ILE A 22 65.15 35.80 -30.59
CA ILE A 22 65.16 36.38 -31.94
C ILE A 22 65.93 37.70 -31.93
N HIS A 23 65.70 38.56 -30.93
CA HIS A 23 66.40 39.83 -30.78
C HIS A 23 67.89 39.65 -30.46
N CYS A 24 68.27 38.72 -29.57
CA CYS A 24 69.67 38.38 -29.30
C CYS A 24 70.36 37.77 -30.53
N ASN A 25 69.68 36.91 -31.28
CA ASN A 25 70.21 36.34 -32.51
C ASN A 25 70.40 37.43 -33.58
N LEU A 26 69.39 38.28 -33.82
CA LEU A 26 69.49 39.42 -34.75
C LEU A 26 70.58 40.41 -34.32
N SER A 27 70.70 40.72 -33.03
CA SER A 27 71.76 41.57 -32.48
C SER A 27 73.14 40.94 -32.63
N SER A 28 73.30 39.64 -32.40
CA SER A 28 74.57 38.93 -32.61
C SER A 28 74.95 38.85 -34.09
N THR A 29 73.97 38.70 -34.98
CA THR A 29 74.18 38.67 -36.44
C THR A 29 74.50 40.07 -36.96
N PHE A 30 73.78 41.10 -36.52
CA PHE A 30 74.11 42.50 -36.85
C PHE A 30 75.47 42.91 -36.29
N TYR A 31 75.82 42.51 -35.07
CA TYR A 31 77.12 42.79 -34.47
C TYR A 31 78.26 42.06 -35.19
N LYS A 32 78.04 40.83 -35.69
CA LYS A 32 79.02 40.11 -36.53
C LYS A 32 79.15 40.72 -37.93
N ILE A 33 78.06 41.23 -38.51
CA ILE A 33 78.07 41.93 -39.80
C ILE A 33 78.85 43.26 -39.69
N PHE A 34 78.69 44.00 -38.58
CA PHE A 34 79.35 45.30 -38.39
C PHE A 34 80.77 45.23 -37.79
N LYS A 35 81.21 44.09 -37.22
CA LYS A 35 82.56 43.94 -36.63
C LYS A 35 83.58 43.26 -37.56
N GLY A 36 83.29 43.19 -38.86
CA GLY A 36 84.32 43.02 -39.89
C GLY A 36 85.22 44.27 -39.93
N LYS A 37 86.45 44.16 -39.41
CA LYS A 37 87.47 45.21 -39.45
C LYS A 37 87.79 45.65 -40.89
N TYR A 38 88.16 46.93 -41.01
CA TYR A 38 88.89 47.63 -42.09
C TYR A 38 88.07 48.59 -42.99
N SER A 39 88.15 49.86 -42.61
CA SER A 39 88.45 51.03 -43.45
C SER A 39 87.54 51.35 -44.64
N PHE A 40 86.61 52.29 -44.40
CA PHE A 40 85.86 53.15 -45.33
C PHE A 40 86.14 52.95 -46.84
N THR A 41 85.26 52.17 -47.48
CA THR A 41 84.93 52.28 -48.90
C THR A 41 83.43 52.57 -49.01
N GLY A 42 83.03 53.49 -49.90
CA GLY A 42 81.65 53.94 -50.03
C GLY A 42 80.67 52.79 -50.31
N PHE A 43 79.40 52.98 -49.91
CA PHE A 43 78.33 52.00 -50.10
C PHE A 43 78.30 51.49 -51.54
N THR A 44 78.33 50.18 -51.70
CA THR A 44 78.27 49.57 -53.01
C THR A 44 76.85 49.74 -53.58
N LEU A 45 76.74 49.92 -54.90
CA LEU A 45 75.44 50.01 -55.60
C LEU A 45 74.50 48.85 -55.22
N VAL A 46 75.06 47.66 -54.98
CA VAL A 46 74.33 46.46 -54.59
C VAL A 46 73.65 46.63 -53.23
N GLU A 47 74.33 47.20 -52.24
CA GLU A 47 73.73 47.45 -50.91
C GLU A 47 72.59 48.46 -50.98
N MET A 48 72.74 49.53 -51.77
CA MET A 48 71.68 50.52 -52.01
C MET A 48 70.42 49.89 -52.63
N ILE A 49 70.59 49.02 -53.63
CA ILE A 49 69.48 48.32 -54.28
C ILE A 49 68.79 47.36 -53.29
N LEU A 50 69.56 46.60 -52.50
CA LEU A 50 69.05 45.66 -51.51
C LEU A 50 68.22 46.37 -50.43
N THR A 51 68.67 47.55 -49.99
CA THR A 51 67.96 48.36 -48.99
C THR A 51 66.63 48.91 -49.52
N ILE A 52 66.59 49.36 -50.77
CA ILE A 52 65.36 49.84 -51.43
C ILE A 52 64.33 48.70 -51.61
N VAL A 53 64.80 47.49 -51.96
CA VAL A 53 63.92 46.32 -52.10
C VAL A 53 63.31 45.92 -50.75
N ILE A 54 64.11 45.87 -49.69
CA ILE A 54 63.61 45.58 -48.33
C ILE A 54 62.59 46.63 -47.89
N LEU A 55 62.87 47.92 -48.10
CA LEU A 55 61.94 49.01 -47.75
C LEU A 55 60.61 48.88 -48.51
N SER A 56 60.66 48.55 -49.80
CA SER A 56 59.47 48.36 -50.65
C SER A 56 58.58 47.21 -50.16
N ILE A 57 59.19 46.09 -49.73
CA ILE A 57 58.46 44.95 -49.16
C ILE A 57 57.79 45.33 -47.84
N VAL A 58 58.46 46.10 -46.99
CA VAL A 58 57.91 46.56 -45.70
C VAL A 58 56.72 47.50 -45.92
N VAL A 59 56.82 48.45 -46.84
CA VAL A 59 55.72 49.39 -47.16
C VAL A 59 54.50 48.63 -47.69
N LEU A 60 54.67 47.73 -48.66
CA LEU A 60 53.57 46.92 -49.20
C LEU A 60 52.89 46.05 -48.13
N SER A 61 53.68 45.53 -47.19
CA SER A 61 53.17 44.72 -46.07
C SER A 61 52.35 45.56 -45.09
N LEU A 62 52.81 46.78 -44.76
CA LEU A 62 52.09 47.72 -43.90
C LEU A 62 50.74 48.14 -44.50
N THR A 63 50.70 48.44 -45.80
CA THR A 63 49.46 48.82 -46.49
C THR A 63 48.44 47.66 -46.50
N LYS A 64 48.90 46.42 -46.69
CA LYS A 64 48.03 45.23 -46.60
C LYS A 64 47.49 45.00 -45.18
N ILE A 65 48.32 45.20 -44.15
CA ILE A 65 47.87 45.07 -42.75
C ILE A 65 46.85 46.15 -42.41
N GLN A 66 47.08 47.41 -42.81
CA GLN A 66 46.11 48.50 -42.59
C GLN A 66 44.79 48.25 -43.31
N TYR A 67 44.82 47.76 -44.55
CA TYR A 67 43.62 47.37 -45.30
C TYR A 67 42.86 46.22 -44.60
N PHE A 68 43.58 45.19 -44.14
CA PHE A 68 43.00 44.07 -43.39
C PHE A 68 42.40 44.52 -42.04
N MET A 69 43.09 45.40 -41.30
CA MET A 69 42.57 45.94 -40.03
C MET A 69 41.34 46.81 -40.23
N SER A 70 41.33 47.66 -41.27
CA SER A 70 40.19 48.53 -41.60
C SER A 70 38.95 47.72 -41.96
N THR A 71 39.11 46.71 -42.84
CA THR A 71 38.00 45.84 -43.26
C THR A 71 37.45 44.99 -42.10
N ASN A 72 38.30 44.48 -41.22
CA ASN A 72 37.85 43.75 -40.03
C ASN A 72 37.18 44.65 -39.00
N SER A 73 37.70 45.86 -38.76
CA SER A 73 37.08 46.83 -37.84
C SER A 73 35.68 47.22 -38.32
N LEU A 74 35.50 47.43 -39.62
CA LEU A 74 34.19 47.67 -40.22
C LEU A 74 33.26 46.46 -40.02
N ARG A 75 33.73 45.24 -40.27
CA ARG A 75 32.93 44.01 -40.10
C ARG A 75 32.49 43.80 -38.64
N ILE A 76 33.36 44.12 -37.68
CA ILE A 76 33.04 44.03 -36.24
C ILE A 76 31.96 45.05 -35.86
N LYS A 77 32.07 46.30 -36.34
CA LYS A 77 31.04 47.32 -36.11
C LYS A 77 29.68 46.91 -36.69
N GLU A 78 29.67 46.34 -37.89
CA GLU A 78 28.44 45.87 -38.55
C GLU A 78 27.80 44.69 -37.79
N LYS A 79 28.58 43.72 -37.32
CA LYS A 79 28.06 42.61 -36.50
C LYS A 79 27.54 43.10 -35.14
N SER A 80 28.22 44.05 -34.51
CA SER A 80 27.78 44.65 -33.23
C SER A 80 26.43 45.35 -33.39
N PHE A 81 26.26 46.14 -34.45
CA PHE A 81 25.00 46.80 -34.77
C PHE A 81 23.87 45.79 -35.02
N ALA A 82 24.12 44.78 -35.86
CA ALA A 82 23.14 43.74 -36.14
C ALA A 82 22.71 42.98 -34.87
N THR A 83 23.65 42.66 -33.98
CA THR A 83 23.38 41.98 -32.70
C THR A 83 22.48 42.84 -31.80
N GLN A 84 22.76 44.13 -31.67
CA GLN A 84 21.93 45.04 -30.88
C GLN A 84 20.49 45.11 -31.43
N LYS A 85 20.34 45.20 -32.76
CA LYS A 85 19.01 45.26 -33.40
C LYS A 85 18.22 43.97 -33.26
N VAL A 86 18.87 42.82 -33.36
CA VAL A 86 18.26 41.51 -33.15
C VAL A 86 17.73 41.38 -31.70
N ILE A 87 18.49 41.84 -30.70
CA ILE A 87 18.06 41.84 -29.29
C ILE A 87 16.90 42.82 -29.07
N GLN A 88 17.01 44.04 -29.61
CA GLN A 88 15.95 45.06 -29.50
C GLN A 88 14.61 44.51 -30.00
N MET A 89 14.58 43.91 -31.20
CA MET A 89 13.35 43.34 -31.75
C MET A 89 12.81 42.16 -30.92
N MET A 90 13.68 41.38 -30.28
CA MET A 90 13.24 40.30 -29.39
C MET A 90 12.55 40.84 -28.13
N GLU A 91 13.06 41.93 -27.55
CA GLU A 91 12.42 42.57 -26.38
C GLU A 91 11.13 43.30 -26.75
N GLU A 92 11.05 43.92 -27.92
CA GLU A 92 9.79 44.50 -28.43
C GLU A 92 8.70 43.41 -28.57
N LEU A 93 9.03 42.26 -29.17
CA LEU A 93 8.09 41.13 -29.27
C LEU A 93 7.75 40.52 -27.90
N ARG A 94 8.71 40.49 -26.95
CA ARG A 94 8.44 40.01 -25.58
C ARG A 94 7.50 40.97 -24.84
N SER A 95 7.69 42.28 -24.98
CA SER A 95 6.82 43.31 -24.42
C SER A 95 5.41 43.23 -24.98
N LEU A 96 5.27 42.97 -26.29
CA LEU A 96 3.98 42.76 -26.95
C LEU A 96 3.20 41.60 -26.31
N VAL A 97 3.87 40.48 -26.02
CA VAL A 97 3.25 39.31 -25.37
C VAL A 97 2.92 39.58 -23.90
N ALA A 98 3.69 40.44 -23.22
CA ALA A 98 3.47 40.78 -21.81
C ALA A 98 2.33 41.80 -21.59
N GLY A 99 2.08 42.70 -22.54
CA GLY A 99 1.04 43.73 -22.44
C GLY A 99 -0.35 43.32 -22.96
N ALA A 100 -0.45 42.21 -23.69
CA ALA A 100 -1.71 41.70 -24.24
C ALA A 100 -2.36 40.70 -23.28
N GLU A 101 -3.11 41.19 -22.29
CA GLU A 101 -4.00 40.35 -21.51
C GLU A 101 -5.14 39.84 -22.42
N LYS A 102 -5.12 38.53 -22.77
CA LYS A 102 -6.27 37.61 -22.94
C LYS A 102 -6.42 36.74 -24.21
N SER A 103 -5.72 36.88 -25.36
CA SER A 103 -5.93 35.88 -26.45
C SER A 103 -4.92 35.77 -27.61
N GLN A 104 -3.83 36.52 -27.64
CA GLN A 104 -3.18 36.86 -28.91
C GLN A 104 -1.82 36.18 -29.21
N ILE A 105 -1.57 34.92 -28.85
CA ILE A 105 -0.34 34.26 -29.36
C ILE A 105 -0.36 34.03 -30.88
N SER A 106 -1.56 33.98 -31.48
CA SER A 106 -1.75 34.01 -32.93
C SER A 106 -1.32 35.34 -33.57
N LEU A 107 -1.32 36.45 -32.82
CA LEU A 107 -0.81 37.75 -33.31
C LEU A 107 0.69 37.67 -33.62
N LEU A 108 1.46 36.82 -32.92
CA LEU A 108 2.87 36.59 -33.26
C LEU A 108 3.03 35.94 -34.65
N ASP A 109 2.05 35.17 -35.11
CA ASP A 109 2.09 34.56 -36.45
C ASP A 109 2.02 35.66 -37.54
N ASP A 110 1.41 36.83 -37.26
CA ASP A 110 1.38 38.00 -38.17
C ASP A 110 2.70 38.76 -38.27
N TYR A 111 3.71 38.37 -37.48
CA TYR A 111 5.07 38.90 -37.53
C TYR A 111 6.05 37.97 -38.24
N ASP A 112 5.58 36.85 -38.80
CA ASP A 112 6.40 36.00 -39.67
C ASP A 112 6.59 36.65 -41.04
N ASP A 113 7.84 36.98 -41.38
CA ASP A 113 8.20 37.52 -42.70
C ASP A 113 8.22 36.41 -43.78
N GLY A 114 8.07 35.14 -43.40
CA GLY A 114 8.12 34.00 -44.30
C GLY A 114 9.49 33.90 -44.98
N ILE A 115 9.53 34.00 -46.31
CA ILE A 115 10.77 34.05 -47.13
C ILE A 115 11.16 35.47 -47.55
N LYS A 116 10.42 36.51 -47.14
CA LYS A 116 10.67 37.90 -47.54
C LYS A 116 11.72 38.54 -46.63
N TYR A 117 12.43 39.52 -47.17
CA TYR A 117 13.36 40.36 -46.42
C TYR A 117 12.74 41.74 -46.20
N SER A 118 12.75 42.23 -44.97
CA SER A 118 12.24 43.57 -44.63
C SER A 118 13.38 44.56 -44.37
N PRO A 119 13.34 45.78 -44.92
CA PRO A 119 14.35 46.80 -44.65
C PRO A 119 14.14 47.55 -43.33
N VAL A 120 12.98 47.41 -42.68
CA VAL A 120 12.67 48.05 -41.39
C VAL A 120 13.19 47.17 -40.25
N LEU A 121 14.14 47.66 -39.45
CA LEU A 121 14.80 46.90 -38.38
C LEU A 121 14.13 47.08 -37.00
N THR A 122 12.79 47.04 -36.95
CA THR A 122 11.99 47.07 -35.70
C THR A 122 10.72 46.25 -35.88
N SER A 123 10.24 45.60 -34.82
CA SER A 123 8.97 44.86 -34.83
C SER A 123 7.74 45.78 -34.72
N ASP A 124 7.91 47.08 -34.53
CA ASP A 124 6.79 48.04 -34.57
C ASP A 124 6.25 48.23 -36.01
N LYS A 125 4.99 47.87 -36.24
CA LYS A 125 4.32 48.00 -37.56
C LYS A 125 3.96 49.45 -37.90
N SER A 126 3.98 50.37 -36.93
CA SER A 126 3.73 51.81 -37.19
C SER A 126 4.90 52.49 -37.91
N VAL A 127 6.09 51.88 -37.88
CA VAL A 127 7.30 52.41 -38.51
C VAL A 127 7.40 51.88 -39.94
N THR A 128 7.04 52.70 -40.91
CA THR A 128 7.16 52.36 -42.35
C THR A 128 8.47 52.84 -42.98
N ASP A 129 9.13 53.83 -42.37
CA ASP A 129 10.40 54.38 -42.85
C ASP A 129 11.62 53.63 -42.27
N PRO A 130 12.43 52.97 -43.10
CA PRO A 130 13.65 52.30 -42.66
C PRO A 130 14.71 53.22 -42.02
N GLN A 131 14.66 54.54 -42.27
CA GLN A 131 15.57 55.53 -41.66
C GLN A 131 15.09 56.06 -40.31
N SER A 132 13.86 55.72 -39.89
CA SER A 132 13.34 56.10 -38.57
C SER A 132 14.34 55.76 -37.45
N PRO A 133 14.46 56.58 -36.39
CA PRO A 133 15.38 56.30 -35.27
C PRO A 133 15.23 54.89 -34.68
N SER A 134 14.02 54.32 -34.70
CA SER A 134 13.74 52.97 -34.22
C SER A 134 14.35 51.87 -35.10
N SER A 135 14.40 52.05 -36.42
CA SER A 135 15.02 51.13 -37.39
C SER A 135 16.52 51.44 -37.58
N ASN A 136 16.87 52.73 -37.73
CA ASN A 136 18.22 53.25 -37.93
C ASN A 136 19.00 52.53 -39.05
N ASN A 137 18.32 52.23 -40.16
CA ASN A 137 18.94 51.58 -41.31
C ASN A 137 19.58 52.61 -42.25
N VAL A 138 20.65 52.22 -42.93
CA VAL A 138 21.42 53.10 -43.81
C VAL A 138 21.09 52.77 -45.26
N LYS A 139 20.78 53.79 -46.06
CA LYS A 139 20.52 53.64 -47.50
C LYS A 139 21.85 53.48 -48.26
N ILE A 140 21.91 52.55 -49.21
CA ILE A 140 23.05 52.34 -50.12
C ILE A 140 22.52 52.32 -51.55
N ASN A 141 22.96 53.25 -52.41
CA ASN A 141 22.59 53.34 -53.83
C ASN A 141 21.11 52.98 -54.11
N ASN A 142 20.84 51.74 -54.57
CA ASN A 142 19.52 51.21 -54.94
C ASN A 142 18.84 50.32 -53.88
N GLY A 143 19.29 50.32 -52.63
CA GLY A 143 18.72 49.49 -51.57
C GLY A 143 19.10 49.88 -50.16
N TRP A 144 18.84 48.99 -49.22
CA TRP A 144 19.13 49.17 -47.80
C TRP A 144 20.32 48.34 -47.37
N LYS A 145 21.16 48.88 -46.49
CA LYS A 145 22.39 48.23 -46.01
C LYS A 145 22.10 46.93 -45.28
N TYR A 146 21.08 46.94 -44.42
CA TYR A 146 20.68 45.79 -43.63
C TYR A 146 19.27 45.36 -43.98
N LEU A 147 19.01 44.06 -43.86
CA LEU A 147 17.71 43.45 -44.07
C LEU A 147 17.42 42.54 -42.89
N ARG A 148 16.18 42.51 -42.40
CA ARG A 148 15.76 41.56 -41.37
C ARG A 148 14.88 40.46 -41.95
N ARG A 149 14.81 39.36 -41.20
CA ARG A 149 13.82 38.30 -41.37
C ARG A 149 13.43 37.76 -40.00
N ILE A 150 12.16 37.86 -39.66
CA ILE A 150 11.56 37.21 -38.50
C ILE A 150 10.89 35.92 -38.99
N SER A 151 11.13 34.82 -38.29
CA SER A 151 10.45 33.54 -38.55
C SER A 151 9.84 33.01 -37.27
N VAL A 152 8.53 32.76 -37.31
CA VAL A 152 7.74 32.31 -36.16
C VAL A 152 7.29 30.87 -36.41
N LEU A 153 7.81 29.95 -35.61
CA LEU A 153 7.51 28.52 -35.73
C LEU A 153 6.66 28.05 -34.56
N LYS A 154 5.62 27.26 -34.87
CA LYS A 154 4.79 26.57 -33.87
C LYS A 154 5.55 25.39 -33.28
N ASN A 155 5.47 25.21 -31.96
CA ASN A 155 6.09 24.07 -31.27
C ASN A 155 5.15 22.85 -31.32
N PRO A 156 5.59 21.63 -31.67
CA PRO A 156 4.71 20.46 -31.77
C PRO A 156 4.15 19.97 -30.42
N GLU A 157 4.90 20.14 -29.33
CA GLU A 157 4.57 19.56 -28.01
C GLU A 157 3.64 20.45 -27.16
N ASP A 158 3.57 21.76 -27.43
CA ASP A 158 2.83 22.75 -26.62
C ASP A 158 2.23 23.85 -27.54
N GLY A 159 1.67 23.40 -28.66
CA GLY A 159 1.42 24.20 -29.89
C GLY A 159 0.37 25.31 -29.78
N ALA A 160 -0.44 25.30 -28.73
CA ALA A 160 -1.42 26.34 -28.48
C ALA A 160 -0.81 27.61 -27.85
N PHE A 161 0.21 27.49 -26.98
CA PHE A 161 0.65 28.59 -26.10
C PHE A 161 2.12 28.97 -26.20
N THR A 162 2.88 28.34 -27.09
CA THR A 162 4.31 28.66 -27.28
C THR A 162 4.66 28.93 -28.74
N ARG A 163 5.59 29.86 -28.98
CA ARG A 163 6.20 30.13 -30.30
C ARG A 163 7.71 30.17 -30.19
N ARG A 164 8.39 29.52 -31.15
CA ARG A 164 9.84 29.66 -31.36
C ARG A 164 10.06 30.75 -32.39
N ILE A 165 10.74 31.82 -31.98
CA ILE A 165 10.96 33.00 -32.83
C ILE A 165 12.44 33.08 -33.17
N TYR A 166 12.73 33.17 -34.46
CA TYR A 166 14.06 33.47 -35.00
C TYR A 166 14.07 34.87 -35.55
N ILE A 167 15.02 35.69 -35.14
CA ILE A 167 15.24 37.03 -35.69
C ILE A 167 16.63 37.06 -36.28
N ARG A 168 16.71 37.29 -37.60
CA ARG A 168 17.96 37.32 -38.36
C ARG A 168 18.15 38.68 -39.03
N VAL A 169 19.36 39.22 -38.96
CA VAL A 169 19.75 40.43 -39.70
C VAL A 169 20.87 40.11 -40.67
N TYR A 170 20.65 40.49 -41.92
CA TYR A 170 21.53 40.27 -43.06
C TYR A 170 22.13 41.58 -43.55
N LYS A 171 23.31 41.49 -44.16
CA LYS A 171 23.92 42.56 -44.96
C LYS A 171 23.56 42.36 -46.42
N THR A 172 23.14 43.43 -47.07
CA THR A 172 22.92 43.46 -48.52
C THR A 172 24.26 43.42 -49.26
N SER A 173 24.39 42.53 -50.23
CA SER A 173 25.51 42.43 -51.18
C SER A 173 24.93 42.13 -52.57
N SER A 174 25.70 42.43 -53.62
CA SER A 174 25.21 42.50 -55.01
C SER A 174 24.62 41.18 -55.56
N ASN A 175 24.94 40.01 -54.99
CA ASN A 175 24.38 38.72 -55.43
C ASN A 175 23.97 37.75 -54.31
N THR A 176 24.41 37.92 -53.05
CA THR A 176 24.05 37.02 -51.92
C THR A 176 24.03 37.78 -50.58
N SER A 177 22.94 37.69 -49.82
CA SER A 177 22.84 38.35 -48.49
C SER A 177 23.66 37.60 -47.43
N GLU A 178 24.60 38.29 -46.75
CA GLU A 178 25.42 37.70 -45.67
C GLU A 178 24.70 37.81 -44.32
N LEU A 179 24.55 36.71 -43.56
CA LEU A 179 23.99 36.73 -42.21
C LEU A 179 24.99 37.39 -41.24
N LEU A 180 24.57 38.47 -40.56
CA LEU A 180 25.39 39.20 -39.59
C LEU A 180 25.13 38.77 -38.13
N ALA A 181 23.86 38.58 -37.77
CA ALA A 181 23.45 38.18 -36.42
C ALA A 181 22.11 37.43 -36.45
N GLU A 182 21.95 36.50 -35.50
CA GLU A 182 20.73 35.72 -35.28
C GLU A 182 20.50 35.56 -33.78
N THR A 183 19.24 35.64 -33.34
CA THR A 183 18.81 35.23 -32.00
C THR A 183 17.58 34.33 -32.10
N MET A 184 17.42 33.48 -31.09
CA MET A 184 16.26 32.60 -30.93
C MET A 184 15.67 32.81 -29.54
N GLY A 185 14.34 32.92 -29.47
CA GLY A 185 13.59 33.01 -28.23
C GLY A 185 12.35 32.12 -28.25
N ILE A 186 11.95 31.63 -27.08
CA ILE A 186 10.66 30.97 -26.88
C ILE A 186 9.78 31.94 -26.10
N LEU A 187 8.64 32.34 -26.69
CA LEU A 187 7.64 33.18 -26.02
C LEU A 187 6.41 32.33 -25.66
N LYS A 188 5.85 32.57 -24.48
CA LYS A 188 4.68 31.88 -23.93
C LYS A 188 3.63 32.90 -23.47
N THR A 189 2.35 32.61 -23.68
CA THR A 189 1.24 33.42 -23.12
C THR A 189 0.81 32.93 -21.73
N ILE A 190 0.18 33.82 -20.96
CA ILE A 190 -0.25 33.59 -19.55
C ILE A 190 -1.56 32.78 -19.46
N ALA A 191 -2.27 32.55 -20.58
CA ALA A 191 -3.51 31.78 -20.59
C ALA A 191 -3.22 30.30 -20.28
N ARG A 192 -3.58 29.88 -19.06
CA ARG A 192 -3.65 28.48 -18.68
C ARG A 192 -5.03 27.98 -19.05
N GLU A 193 -5.13 27.24 -20.15
CA GLU A 193 -6.33 26.45 -20.43
C GLU A 193 -6.25 25.19 -19.57
N ASP A 194 -7.21 25.04 -18.66
CA ASP A 194 -7.37 23.81 -17.92
C ASP A 194 -8.18 22.85 -18.79
N LEU A 195 -7.71 21.61 -18.91
CA LEU A 195 -8.35 20.61 -19.76
C LEU A 195 -9.31 19.74 -18.96
N PRO A 196 -10.45 19.35 -19.55
CA PRO A 196 -11.32 18.28 -19.06
C PRO A 196 -10.53 17.07 -18.57
N THR A 197 -10.74 16.68 -17.31
CA THR A 197 -9.97 15.62 -16.66
C THR A 197 -10.88 14.54 -16.09
N GLN A 198 -10.51 13.28 -16.27
CA GLN A 198 -11.09 12.13 -15.59
C GLN A 198 -10.17 11.71 -14.45
N VAL A 199 -10.73 11.51 -13.27
CA VAL A 199 -10.02 11.12 -12.05
C VAL A 199 -10.38 9.69 -11.72
N MET A 200 -9.36 8.84 -11.56
CA MET A 200 -9.52 7.45 -11.20
C MET A 200 -8.81 7.16 -9.88
N ASP A 201 -9.51 6.49 -8.97
CA ASP A 201 -9.04 6.10 -7.65
C ASP A 201 -8.40 4.72 -7.67
N ILE A 202 -7.14 4.66 -7.25
CA ILE A 202 -6.37 3.42 -7.21
C ILE A 202 -5.90 3.18 -5.77
N TYR A 203 -6.31 2.06 -5.21
CA TYR A 203 -5.87 1.61 -3.89
C TYR A 203 -4.70 0.66 -4.04
N VAL A 204 -3.61 0.93 -3.34
CA VAL A 204 -2.39 0.13 -3.42
C VAL A 204 -2.00 -0.36 -2.03
N ILE A 205 -1.98 -1.67 -1.86
CA ILE A 205 -1.54 -2.34 -0.63
C ILE A 205 -0.01 -2.41 -0.64
N ALA A 206 0.63 -1.65 0.25
CA ALA A 206 2.08 -1.55 0.39
C ALA A 206 2.45 -1.39 1.87
N ILE A 207 2.20 -2.45 2.64
CA ILE A 207 2.33 -2.49 4.09
C ILE A 207 3.80 -2.34 4.52
N GLU A 208 4.02 -1.42 5.47
CA GLU A 208 5.34 -0.96 5.90
C GLU A 208 6.19 -2.03 6.59
N ASN A 209 5.55 -2.96 7.30
CA ASN A 209 6.20 -3.96 8.13
C ASN A 209 6.02 -5.39 7.61
N VAL A 210 5.58 -5.53 6.36
CA VAL A 210 5.49 -6.81 5.64
C VAL A 210 6.43 -6.74 4.44
N PRO A 211 7.23 -7.78 4.17
CA PRO A 211 8.20 -7.68 3.10
C PRO A 211 7.50 -7.71 1.74
N GLY A 212 8.14 -7.10 0.75
CA GLY A 212 7.86 -7.42 -0.64
C GLY A 212 8.55 -8.75 -0.95
N TRP A 213 7.78 -9.76 -1.31
CA TRP A 213 8.30 -11.12 -1.45
C TRP A 213 9.43 -11.24 -2.50
N TRP A 214 9.31 -10.49 -3.60
CA TRP A 214 10.16 -10.62 -4.80
C TRP A 214 11.09 -9.42 -5.00
N SER A 215 10.95 -8.36 -4.20
CA SER A 215 11.79 -7.16 -4.18
C SER A 215 11.51 -6.36 -2.91
N THR A 216 12.39 -5.43 -2.56
CA THR A 216 12.20 -4.60 -1.35
C THR A 216 11.03 -3.63 -1.55
N MET A 217 10.18 -3.47 -0.52
CA MET A 217 9.00 -2.59 -0.59
C MET A 217 9.37 -1.14 -0.92
N SER A 218 10.54 -0.69 -0.45
CA SER A 218 11.06 0.65 -0.71
C SER A 218 11.34 0.92 -2.19
N SER A 219 11.93 -0.04 -2.88
CA SER A 219 12.19 0.07 -4.31
C SER A 219 10.89 -0.04 -5.10
N MET A 220 9.99 -0.97 -4.73
CA MET A 220 8.73 -1.17 -5.45
C MET A 220 7.81 0.04 -5.38
N LYS A 221 7.63 0.64 -4.20
CA LYS A 221 6.77 1.82 -4.04
C LYS A 221 7.24 2.97 -4.93
N SER A 222 8.53 3.32 -4.85
CA SER A 222 9.10 4.41 -5.65
C SER A 222 9.05 4.13 -7.15
N MET A 223 9.25 2.88 -7.57
CA MET A 223 9.13 2.51 -8.98
C MET A 223 7.68 2.60 -9.47
N PHE A 224 6.71 2.18 -8.66
CA PHE A 224 5.30 2.25 -8.99
C PHE A 224 4.80 3.71 -9.07
N ASP A 225 5.24 4.58 -8.15
CA ASP A 225 5.02 6.03 -8.24
C ASP A 225 5.53 6.60 -9.56
N GLY A 226 6.75 6.22 -9.96
CA GLY A 226 7.34 6.64 -11.24
C GLY A 226 6.54 6.17 -12.46
N VAL A 227 6.04 4.93 -12.42
CA VAL A 227 5.16 4.37 -13.47
C VAL A 227 3.86 5.16 -13.55
N MET A 228 3.25 5.52 -12.41
CA MET A 228 2.01 6.28 -12.37
C MET A 228 2.19 7.68 -12.96
N GLN A 229 3.26 8.37 -12.55
CA GLN A 229 3.58 9.70 -13.04
C GLN A 229 3.84 9.69 -14.55
N ASP A 230 4.59 8.72 -15.06
CA ASP A 230 4.83 8.57 -16.51
C ASP A 230 3.51 8.31 -17.27
N PHE A 231 2.61 7.50 -16.70
CA PHE A 231 1.29 7.22 -17.29
C PHE A 231 0.42 8.50 -17.39
N GLN A 232 0.40 9.32 -16.33
CA GLN A 232 -0.33 10.59 -16.32
C GLN A 232 0.28 11.64 -17.27
N VAL A 233 1.62 11.75 -17.32
CA VAL A 233 2.29 12.69 -18.23
C VAL A 233 1.97 12.39 -19.69
N ARG A 234 1.82 11.10 -20.04
CA ARG A 234 1.44 10.66 -21.38
C ARG A 234 -0.05 10.78 -21.68
N ASN A 235 -0.87 10.93 -20.65
CA ASN A 235 -2.33 11.04 -20.71
C ASN A 235 -2.79 12.27 -19.89
N PRO A 236 -2.63 13.50 -20.39
CA PRO A 236 -2.78 14.73 -19.60
C PRO A 236 -4.20 15.01 -19.08
N ARG A 237 -5.22 14.37 -19.67
CA ARG A 237 -6.63 14.43 -19.25
C ARG A 237 -7.03 13.32 -18.26
N LEU A 238 -6.07 12.52 -17.78
CA LEU A 238 -6.27 11.47 -16.79
C LEU A 238 -5.49 11.79 -15.51
N ALA A 239 -6.20 11.95 -14.40
CA ALA A 239 -5.63 12.08 -13.07
C ALA A 239 -5.80 10.78 -12.28
N LEU A 240 -4.72 10.28 -11.71
CA LEU A 240 -4.71 9.06 -10.91
C LEU A 240 -4.50 9.44 -9.46
N ARG A 241 -5.52 9.22 -8.62
CA ARG A 241 -5.43 9.45 -7.17
C ARG A 241 -5.07 8.14 -6.50
N ILE A 242 -3.88 8.09 -5.92
CA ILE A 242 -3.37 6.89 -5.27
C ILE A 242 -3.69 6.93 -3.78
N HIS A 243 -4.33 5.88 -3.30
CA HIS A 243 -4.59 5.63 -1.89
C HIS A 243 -3.61 4.56 -1.38
N TRP A 244 -2.58 4.99 -0.67
CA TRP A 244 -1.53 4.11 -0.15
C TRP A 244 -1.95 3.48 1.17
N ILE A 245 -2.24 2.17 1.14
CA ILE A 245 -2.50 1.39 2.34
C ILE A 245 -1.16 0.87 2.87
N THR A 246 -0.58 1.62 3.81
CA THR A 246 0.76 1.33 4.38
C THR A 246 0.70 0.64 5.73
N ARG A 247 -0.41 0.72 6.45
CA ARG A 247 -0.52 0.25 7.83
C ARG A 247 -1.39 -0.99 7.89
N MET A 248 -0.91 -2.02 8.58
CA MET A 248 -1.65 -3.27 8.74
C MET A 248 -2.85 -3.10 9.68
N ALA A 249 -2.58 -2.64 10.90
CA ALA A 249 -3.52 -2.30 11.97
C ALA A 249 -2.74 -1.57 13.09
N TYR A 250 -3.42 -1.23 14.19
CA TYR A 250 -2.80 -0.69 15.41
C TYR A 250 -2.53 -1.79 16.43
N GLY A 251 -1.31 -1.85 16.98
CA GLY A 251 -0.90 -2.88 17.94
C GLY A 251 -1.51 -2.70 19.34
N ARG A 252 -1.72 -3.82 20.06
CA ARG A 252 -2.35 -3.86 21.39
C ARG A 252 -1.49 -3.28 22.50
N ASP A 253 -0.22 -3.67 22.57
CA ASP A 253 0.71 -3.14 23.57
C ASP A 253 1.29 -1.81 23.09
N THR A 254 1.00 -0.72 23.79
CA THR A 254 1.35 0.65 23.40
C THR A 254 2.83 0.99 23.57
N GLU A 255 3.54 0.20 24.37
CA GLU A 255 4.97 0.32 24.63
C GLU A 255 5.81 -0.47 23.62
N TYR A 256 5.22 -1.44 22.91
CA TYR A 256 5.92 -2.27 21.91
C TYR A 256 6.69 -1.44 20.88
N ARG A 257 8.02 -1.62 20.85
CA ARG A 257 8.97 -0.93 19.97
C ARG A 257 10.00 -1.94 19.45
N PRO A 258 9.69 -2.60 18.32
CA PRO A 258 10.64 -3.52 17.73
C PRO A 258 11.87 -2.76 17.21
N TYR A 259 13.02 -3.43 17.27
CA TYR A 259 14.30 -2.87 16.86
C TYR A 259 14.50 -2.98 15.35
N ILE A 260 15.12 -1.99 14.72
CA ILE A 260 15.58 -2.08 13.34
C ILE A 260 17.00 -1.52 13.24
N ASN A 261 17.88 -2.24 12.55
CA ASN A 261 19.26 -1.80 12.36
C ASN A 261 19.39 -0.94 11.10
N ASN A 262 19.97 0.26 11.21
CA ASN A 262 20.12 1.18 10.07
C ASN A 262 21.60 1.45 9.74
N THR A 263 22.45 1.56 10.76
CA THR A 263 23.88 1.86 10.63
C THR A 263 24.69 0.58 10.46
N LYS A 264 24.47 -0.37 11.36
CA LYS A 264 25.12 -1.68 11.46
C LYS A 264 24.35 -2.72 10.64
N ASN A 265 25.02 -3.75 10.13
CA ASN A 265 24.37 -4.79 9.33
C ASN A 265 24.23 -6.12 10.09
N THR A 266 23.26 -6.94 9.69
CA THR A 266 22.95 -8.22 10.35
C THR A 266 24.10 -9.25 10.35
N TYR A 267 25.06 -9.12 9.43
CA TYR A 267 26.16 -10.06 9.26
C TYR A 267 27.37 -9.74 10.16
N ASP A 268 27.69 -8.47 10.35
CA ASP A 268 28.85 -8.02 11.13
C ASP A 268 28.51 -7.88 12.63
N ASP A 269 27.29 -7.48 12.97
CA ASP A 269 26.86 -7.19 14.34
C ASP A 269 25.75 -8.13 14.83
N ALA A 270 25.78 -8.45 16.13
CA ALA A 270 24.67 -9.15 16.79
C ALA A 270 23.47 -8.20 16.98
N MET A 271 22.26 -8.72 16.84
CA MET A 271 21.06 -7.93 17.08
C MET A 271 20.89 -7.73 18.59
N PRO A 272 20.80 -6.49 19.10
CA PRO A 272 20.77 -6.21 20.54
C PRO A 272 19.42 -6.55 21.19
N TYR A 273 18.34 -6.57 20.42
CA TYR A 273 16.97 -6.82 20.90
C TYR A 273 16.33 -8.03 20.24
N VAL A 274 15.41 -8.68 20.96
CA VAL A 274 14.81 -9.95 20.52
C VAL A 274 13.67 -9.76 19.52
N TYR A 275 12.89 -8.69 19.68
CA TYR A 275 11.89 -8.27 18.69
C TYR A 275 12.58 -7.32 17.72
N PHE A 276 12.74 -7.72 16.46
CA PHE A 276 13.46 -6.90 15.49
C PHE A 276 13.01 -7.15 14.07
N TYR A 277 13.24 -6.14 13.23
CA TYR A 277 13.12 -6.13 11.78
C TYR A 277 14.52 -5.99 11.17
N PRO A 278 14.94 -6.87 10.24
CA PRO A 278 16.23 -6.69 9.56
C PRO A 278 16.17 -5.46 8.64
N GLY A 279 16.85 -4.39 9.04
CA GLY A 279 17.01 -3.20 8.21
C GLY A 279 18.17 -3.39 7.24
N LYS A 280 19.38 -3.03 7.64
CA LYS A 280 20.59 -3.17 6.80
C LYS A 280 21.17 -4.59 6.86
N THR A 281 21.40 -5.22 5.72
CA THR A 281 21.92 -6.58 5.64
C THR A 281 22.92 -6.71 4.49
N LYS A 282 23.57 -7.87 4.36
CA LYS A 282 24.49 -8.18 3.27
C LYS A 282 23.83 -9.15 2.29
N THR A 283 23.95 -8.85 1.00
CA THR A 283 23.59 -9.76 -0.09
C THR A 283 24.47 -11.02 -0.08
N ASP A 284 24.14 -12.02 -0.90
CA ASP A 284 25.01 -13.19 -1.08
C ASP A 284 26.42 -12.83 -1.60
N THR A 285 26.53 -11.70 -2.32
CA THR A 285 27.78 -11.10 -2.80
C THR A 285 28.44 -10.16 -1.78
N LEU A 286 27.95 -10.10 -0.55
CA LEU A 286 28.44 -9.29 0.57
C LEU A 286 28.32 -7.78 0.39
N VAL A 287 27.41 -7.31 -0.47
CA VAL A 287 27.09 -5.89 -0.64
C VAL A 287 26.04 -5.47 0.39
N ASN A 288 26.20 -4.29 0.97
CA ASN A 288 25.19 -3.75 1.90
C ASN A 288 23.91 -3.37 1.15
N THR A 289 22.76 -3.82 1.65
CA THR A 289 21.44 -3.49 1.13
C THR A 289 20.44 -3.31 2.29
N LYS A 290 19.32 -2.63 2.07
CA LYS A 290 18.23 -2.50 3.06
C LYS A 290 17.13 -3.50 2.72
N PHE A 291 16.72 -4.32 3.69
CA PHE A 291 15.57 -5.21 3.58
C PHE A 291 14.31 -4.47 4.04
N TYR A 292 14.21 -4.11 5.32
CA TYR A 292 13.27 -3.10 5.80
C TYR A 292 13.91 -1.70 5.79
N ASN A 293 13.14 -0.67 5.43
CA ASN A 293 13.59 0.72 5.51
C ASN A 293 12.93 1.42 6.70
N PRO A 294 13.66 1.86 7.73
CA PRO A 294 13.08 2.54 8.87
C PRO A 294 12.31 3.81 8.48
N ASP A 295 12.75 4.52 7.44
CA ASP A 295 12.10 5.76 6.96
C ASP A 295 10.68 5.54 6.39
N MET A 296 10.31 4.28 6.11
CA MET A 296 8.99 3.93 5.58
C MET A 296 8.03 3.40 6.65
N ILE A 297 8.52 3.16 7.87
CA ILE A 297 7.72 2.68 8.98
C ILE A 297 7.29 3.89 9.80
N GLN A 298 5.99 4.14 9.85
CA GLN A 298 5.43 5.30 10.55
C GLN A 298 5.20 5.04 12.03
N GLY A 299 4.95 3.78 12.41
CA GLY A 299 4.73 3.40 13.80
C GLY A 299 6.01 3.31 14.64
N LYS A 300 5.82 3.12 15.95
CA LYS A 300 6.87 3.08 16.96
C LYS A 300 7.92 2.00 16.67
N ILE A 301 9.16 2.43 16.42
CA ILE A 301 10.34 1.57 16.25
C ILE A 301 11.57 2.16 16.95
N LEU A 302 12.52 1.30 17.31
CA LEU A 302 13.84 1.70 17.77
C LEU A 302 14.85 1.45 16.65
N ALA A 303 15.31 2.50 15.95
CA ALA A 303 16.30 2.34 14.89
C ALA A 303 17.71 2.62 15.41
N ASP A 304 18.54 1.58 15.51
CA ASP A 304 19.82 1.60 16.22
C ASP A 304 19.67 2.14 17.67
N THR A 305 20.01 3.42 17.90
CA THR A 305 19.89 4.12 19.19
C THR A 305 18.90 5.28 19.14
N VAL A 306 18.23 5.49 18.01
CA VAL A 306 17.33 6.63 17.78
C VAL A 306 15.89 6.15 17.86
N TRP A 307 15.12 6.83 18.68
CA TRP A 307 13.66 6.70 18.73
C TRP A 307 13.08 7.41 17.51
N TYR A 308 12.27 6.72 16.71
CA TYR A 308 11.53 7.33 15.60
C TYR A 308 10.08 7.58 16.03
N PRO A 309 9.67 8.85 16.25
CA PRO A 309 8.27 9.24 16.33
C PRO A 309 7.90 10.02 15.05
N ILE A 310 7.30 9.36 14.06
CA ILE A 310 6.59 10.07 12.98
C ILE A 310 5.09 9.98 13.24
N GLU A 311 4.58 8.83 13.69
CA GLU A 311 3.24 8.65 14.23
C GLU A 311 3.30 7.85 15.55
N ASP A 312 2.61 8.31 16.60
CA ASP A 312 2.77 7.80 17.97
C ASP A 312 1.93 6.52 18.26
N TYR A 313 1.84 5.60 17.29
CA TYR A 313 1.11 4.34 17.45
C TYR A 313 2.03 3.12 17.56
N ALA A 314 1.58 2.10 18.29
CA ALA A 314 2.29 0.84 18.39
C ALA A 314 2.10 -0.02 17.15
N MET A 315 3.20 -0.56 16.63
CA MET A 315 3.20 -1.45 15.47
C MET A 315 2.36 -2.70 15.73
N SER A 316 1.53 -3.08 14.76
CA SER A 316 0.86 -4.39 14.75
C SER A 316 1.63 -5.38 13.88
N ASP A 317 2.00 -6.52 14.44
CA ASP A 317 2.75 -7.58 13.74
C ASP A 317 2.48 -8.98 14.32
N GLN A 318 3.24 -9.99 13.87
CA GLN A 318 3.09 -11.38 14.32
C GLN A 318 3.22 -11.58 15.85
N TYR A 319 3.81 -10.63 16.57
CA TYR A 319 3.92 -10.64 18.03
C TYR A 319 2.89 -9.70 18.67
N ASN A 320 2.83 -8.43 18.24
CA ASN A 320 1.87 -7.47 18.77
C ASN A 320 0.60 -7.43 17.90
N HIS A 321 -0.39 -8.25 18.25
CA HIS A 321 -1.64 -8.35 17.49
C HIS A 321 -2.42 -7.03 17.47
N ALA A 322 -3.34 -6.91 16.51
CA ALA A 322 -4.19 -5.73 16.34
C ALA A 322 -5.12 -5.52 17.55
N VAL A 323 -5.32 -4.26 17.97
CA VAL A 323 -6.37 -3.87 18.92
C VAL A 323 -7.75 -4.28 18.40
N ARG A 324 -8.79 -4.21 19.22
CA ARG A 324 -10.16 -4.45 18.72
C ARG A 324 -10.63 -3.30 17.82
N TYR A 325 -11.50 -3.58 16.86
CA TYR A 325 -11.93 -2.63 15.82
C TYR A 325 -12.47 -1.30 16.40
N PRO A 326 -13.28 -1.29 17.48
CA PRO A 326 -13.73 -0.03 18.07
C PRO A 326 -12.58 0.85 18.59
N GLU A 327 -11.57 0.23 19.18
CA GLU A 327 -10.37 0.94 19.64
C GLU A 327 -9.50 1.39 18.46
N GLU A 328 -9.38 0.58 17.42
CA GLU A 328 -8.68 0.96 16.18
C GLU A 328 -9.32 2.18 15.51
N LYS A 329 -10.65 2.23 15.42
CA LYS A 329 -11.37 3.41 14.92
C LYS A 329 -11.08 4.64 15.77
N ARG A 330 -11.07 4.49 17.09
CA ARG A 330 -10.73 5.57 18.03
C ARG A 330 -9.29 6.07 17.84
N LEU A 331 -8.34 5.17 17.62
CA LEU A 331 -6.94 5.52 17.32
C LEU A 331 -6.82 6.18 15.94
N TYR A 332 -7.54 5.69 14.94
CA TYR A 332 -7.61 6.32 13.62
C TYR A 332 -8.12 7.76 13.70
N ASP A 333 -9.22 8.00 14.44
CA ASP A 333 -9.78 9.34 14.62
C ASP A 333 -8.87 10.27 15.46
N LYS A 334 -8.06 9.69 16.36
CA LYS A 334 -7.05 10.41 17.16
C LYS A 334 -5.87 10.86 16.31
N TYR A 335 -5.29 9.97 15.50
CA TYR A 335 -4.10 10.27 14.70
C TYR A 335 -4.43 10.91 13.35
N LYS A 336 -5.66 10.75 12.85
CA LYS A 336 -6.15 11.23 11.54
C LYS A 336 -5.17 11.01 10.37
N PRO A 337 -4.63 9.79 10.21
CA PRO A 337 -3.76 9.49 9.07
C PRO A 337 -4.54 9.61 7.75
N ALA A 338 -3.84 9.90 6.66
CA ALA A 338 -4.47 10.18 5.36
C ALA A 338 -5.33 9.02 4.82
N GLU A 339 -4.90 7.78 5.05
CA GLU A 339 -5.54 6.56 4.56
C GLU A 339 -5.85 5.58 5.69
N PRO A 340 -6.89 4.73 5.59
CA PRO A 340 -7.21 3.72 6.60
C PRO A 340 -6.13 2.63 6.71
N SER A 341 -6.14 1.89 7.83
CA SER A 341 -5.37 0.64 7.93
C SER A 341 -5.96 -0.43 7.01
N LEU A 342 -5.18 -1.47 6.70
CA LEU A 342 -5.63 -2.60 5.90
C LEU A 342 -6.85 -3.29 6.52
N ARG A 343 -6.85 -3.47 7.84
CA ARG A 343 -8.02 -4.02 8.54
C ARG A 343 -9.25 -3.14 8.37
N MET A 344 -9.11 -1.83 8.53
CA MET A 344 -10.23 -0.90 8.36
C MET A 344 -10.76 -0.92 6.94
N LEU A 345 -9.89 -0.97 5.93
CA LEU A 345 -10.30 -1.12 4.54
C LEU A 345 -11.11 -2.42 4.34
N LEU A 346 -10.62 -3.55 4.84
CA LEU A 346 -11.32 -4.84 4.75
C LEU A 346 -12.68 -4.82 5.47
N GLU A 347 -12.75 -4.18 6.64
CA GLU A 347 -14.01 -4.00 7.36
C GLU A 347 -15.02 -3.18 6.56
N GLU A 348 -14.61 -2.01 6.05
CA GLU A 348 -15.51 -1.13 5.32
C GLU A 348 -15.91 -1.69 3.95
N MET A 349 -15.04 -2.44 3.27
CA MET A 349 -15.40 -3.17 2.04
C MET A 349 -16.51 -4.19 2.29
N ASN A 350 -16.57 -4.78 3.48
CA ASN A 350 -17.59 -5.78 3.84
C ASN A 350 -18.84 -5.17 4.49
N THR A 351 -18.73 -4.03 5.17
CA THR A 351 -19.86 -3.40 5.89
C THR A 351 -20.52 -2.26 5.15
N VAL A 352 -19.75 -1.47 4.38
CA VAL A 352 -20.22 -0.30 3.62
C VAL A 352 -19.66 -0.35 2.19
N PRO A 353 -19.95 -1.42 1.41
CA PRO A 353 -19.32 -1.66 0.12
C PRO A 353 -19.55 -0.54 -0.92
N ASP A 354 -20.67 0.19 -0.84
CA ASP A 354 -20.99 1.28 -1.77
C ASP A 354 -19.93 2.39 -1.80
N LYS A 355 -19.20 2.58 -0.69
CA LYS A 355 -18.08 3.53 -0.61
C LYS A 355 -16.93 3.17 -1.57
N PHE A 356 -16.74 1.88 -1.83
CA PHE A 356 -15.66 1.34 -2.64
C PHE A 356 -16.13 0.68 -3.94
N LYS A 357 -17.37 0.99 -4.36
CA LYS A 357 -17.94 0.40 -5.57
C LYS A 357 -17.06 0.69 -6.79
N ASN A 358 -16.72 -0.35 -7.55
CA ASN A 358 -15.82 -0.33 -8.71
C ASN A 358 -14.37 0.11 -8.39
N MET A 359 -13.91 -0.14 -7.16
CA MET A 359 -12.54 0.15 -6.74
C MET A 359 -11.51 -0.63 -7.58
N LEU A 360 -10.40 0.06 -7.90
CA LEU A 360 -9.20 -0.52 -8.49
C LEU A 360 -8.20 -0.83 -7.38
N LEU A 361 -7.91 -2.12 -7.13
CA LEU A 361 -7.11 -2.57 -5.99
C LEU A 361 -5.88 -3.38 -6.44
N ILE A 362 -4.69 -2.91 -6.06
CA ILE A 362 -3.41 -3.54 -6.40
C ILE A 362 -2.70 -4.03 -5.14
N ASN A 363 -2.26 -5.28 -5.15
CA ASN A 363 -1.33 -5.80 -4.15
C ASN A 363 0.13 -5.66 -4.61
N LEU A 364 0.88 -4.74 -3.99
CA LEU A 364 2.28 -4.48 -4.31
C LEU A 364 3.23 -5.57 -3.74
N HIS A 365 2.78 -6.33 -2.75
CA HIS A 365 3.56 -7.44 -2.16
C HIS A 365 3.72 -8.65 -3.09
N GLY A 366 3.03 -8.64 -4.24
CA GLY A 366 3.09 -9.71 -5.24
C GLY A 366 2.37 -10.97 -4.76
N GLU A 367 3.10 -12.08 -4.68
CA GLU A 367 2.55 -13.40 -4.31
C GLU A 367 2.18 -13.50 -2.82
N LEU A 368 2.66 -12.56 -2.00
CA LEU A 368 2.38 -12.48 -0.58
C LEU A 368 1.13 -11.64 -0.34
N LEU A 369 0.16 -12.18 0.41
CA LEU A 369 -1.00 -11.42 0.89
C LEU A 369 -0.80 -10.97 2.34
N PRO A 370 -0.74 -9.66 2.62
CA PRO A 370 -0.73 -9.17 4.00
C PRO A 370 -2.03 -9.58 4.71
N CYS A 371 -1.93 -10.06 5.95
CA CYS A 371 -3.06 -10.53 6.76
C CYS A 371 -2.93 -9.91 8.17
N PRO A 372 -3.78 -8.93 8.53
CA PRO A 372 -3.67 -8.26 9.82
C PRO A 372 -3.86 -9.25 10.98
N PRO A 373 -2.97 -9.27 11.99
CA PRO A 373 -3.04 -10.23 13.09
C PRO A 373 -4.17 -9.88 14.05
N MET A 374 -5.39 -10.28 13.70
CA MET A 374 -6.62 -9.92 14.41
C MET A 374 -7.05 -10.97 15.44
N ARG A 375 -7.62 -10.53 16.56
CA ARG A 375 -8.36 -11.39 17.49
C ARG A 375 -9.43 -10.58 18.20
N ASN A 376 -10.58 -11.19 18.47
CA ASN A 376 -11.78 -10.49 18.97
C ASN A 376 -11.96 -10.57 20.49
N TYR A 377 -11.11 -11.28 21.22
CA TYR A 377 -11.10 -11.33 22.68
C TYR A 377 -10.02 -10.42 23.27
N SER A 378 -10.20 -10.06 24.53
CA SER A 378 -9.41 -9.04 25.21
C SER A 378 -8.17 -9.58 25.91
N ASP A 379 -7.15 -8.73 25.98
CA ASP A 379 -5.94 -9.01 26.76
C ASP A 379 -6.24 -8.85 28.24
N ALA A 380 -5.65 -9.70 29.06
CA ALA A 380 -5.81 -9.57 30.49
C ALA A 380 -5.03 -8.37 31.02
N ALA A 381 -5.64 -7.63 31.95
CA ALA A 381 -4.98 -6.63 32.75
C ALA A 381 -3.85 -7.28 33.54
N LYS A 382 -2.71 -6.59 33.64
CA LYS A 382 -1.53 -7.01 34.37
C LYS A 382 -0.99 -5.83 35.19
N ASP A 383 -0.51 -6.08 36.40
CA ASP A 383 0.13 -5.05 37.23
C ASP A 383 1.59 -5.45 37.48
N PRO A 384 2.46 -5.29 36.46
CA PRO A 384 3.85 -5.68 36.55
C PRO A 384 4.70 -4.71 37.40
N GLY A 385 4.23 -3.47 37.60
CA GLY A 385 4.91 -2.44 38.38
C GLY A 385 4.88 -2.72 39.88
N THR A 386 3.79 -3.30 40.39
CA THR A 386 3.63 -3.61 41.81
C THR A 386 4.14 -5.01 42.14
N ALA A 387 5.12 -5.12 43.04
CA ALA A 387 5.70 -6.41 43.44
C ALA A 387 4.65 -7.42 43.98
N ALA A 388 3.58 -6.92 44.63
CA ALA A 388 2.50 -7.74 45.19
C ALA A 388 1.57 -8.33 44.12
N ASN A 389 1.42 -7.68 42.97
CA ASN A 389 0.51 -8.10 41.90
C ASN A 389 1.26 -8.64 40.66
N ARG A 390 2.58 -8.78 40.75
CA ARG A 390 3.40 -9.34 39.68
C ARG A 390 2.88 -10.74 39.33
N TYR A 391 2.82 -11.05 38.03
CA TYR A 391 2.32 -12.30 37.44
C TYR A 391 0.81 -12.51 37.54
N VAL A 392 0.06 -11.61 38.19
CA VAL A 392 -1.39 -11.66 38.24
C VAL A 392 -1.97 -11.13 36.92
N ARG A 393 -3.04 -11.78 36.47
CA ARG A 393 -3.82 -11.42 35.29
C ARG A 393 -5.30 -11.39 35.64
N ALA A 394 -6.02 -10.39 35.14
CA ALA A 394 -7.47 -10.29 35.29
C ALA A 394 -8.14 -9.86 33.97
N VAL A 395 -9.23 -10.54 33.59
CA VAL A 395 -9.99 -10.20 32.38
C VAL A 395 -11.46 -10.55 32.55
N THR A 396 -12.34 -9.72 31.99
CA THR A 396 -13.77 -10.00 31.93
C THR A 396 -14.18 -10.23 30.49
N HIS A 397 -14.82 -11.36 30.21
CA HIS A 397 -15.39 -11.66 28.88
C HIS A 397 -16.90 -11.87 28.98
N PRO A 398 -17.69 -11.36 28.03
CA PRO A 398 -19.09 -11.72 27.90
C PRO A 398 -19.22 -13.18 27.42
N GLU A 399 -20.31 -13.87 27.78
CA GLU A 399 -20.58 -15.22 27.29
C GLU A 399 -20.86 -15.27 25.77
N LYS A 400 -21.42 -14.19 25.23
CA LYS A 400 -21.66 -13.99 23.79
C LYS A 400 -21.05 -12.67 23.34
N LEU A 401 -20.57 -12.64 22.10
CA LEU A 401 -20.13 -11.39 21.47
C LEU A 401 -21.33 -10.48 21.14
N ARG A 402 -22.45 -11.08 20.71
CA ARG A 402 -23.70 -10.38 20.37
C ARG A 402 -24.89 -10.88 21.19
N TYR A 403 -25.68 -9.95 21.67
CA TYR A 403 -27.00 -10.14 22.27
C TYR A 403 -28.08 -9.56 21.35
N SER A 404 -29.22 -10.23 21.30
CA SER A 404 -30.25 -10.03 20.27
C SER A 404 -30.96 -8.69 20.40
N ASN A 405 -31.23 -8.26 21.63
CA ASN A 405 -31.93 -7.02 21.96
C ASN A 405 -31.70 -6.67 23.45
N THR A 406 -32.21 -5.52 23.87
CA THR A 406 -32.09 -5.02 25.24
C THR A 406 -32.78 -5.89 26.29
N SER A 407 -33.74 -6.76 25.91
CA SER A 407 -34.44 -7.64 26.85
C SER A 407 -33.69 -8.94 27.17
N GLU A 408 -32.60 -9.24 26.45
CA GLU A 408 -31.77 -10.42 26.73
C GLU A 408 -30.85 -10.17 27.94
N THR A 409 -30.80 -11.11 28.89
CA THR A 409 -29.87 -11.06 30.03
C THR A 409 -28.42 -11.12 29.55
N VAL A 410 -27.62 -10.13 29.94
CA VAL A 410 -26.19 -10.09 29.61
C VAL A 410 -25.39 -10.75 30.72
N LYS A 411 -24.54 -11.72 30.37
CA LYS A 411 -23.67 -12.42 31.33
C LYS A 411 -22.20 -12.16 31.02
N LEU A 412 -21.48 -11.70 32.04
CA LEU A 412 -20.03 -11.50 32.02
C LEU A 412 -19.36 -12.51 32.95
N ARG A 413 -18.23 -13.04 32.51
CA ARG A 413 -17.37 -13.96 33.28
C ARG A 413 -16.05 -13.29 33.57
N VAL A 414 -15.69 -13.22 34.85
CA VAL A 414 -14.43 -12.62 35.30
C VAL A 414 -13.44 -13.73 35.60
N TYR A 415 -12.29 -13.65 34.97
CA TYR A 415 -11.19 -14.59 35.06
C TYR A 415 -10.02 -13.91 35.77
N SER A 416 -9.50 -14.59 36.79
CA SER A 416 -8.26 -14.24 37.48
C SER A 416 -7.34 -15.43 37.42
N TYR A 417 -6.08 -15.20 37.06
CA TYR A 417 -5.09 -16.27 36.97
C TYR A 417 -3.69 -15.70 37.12
N VAL A 418 -2.72 -16.61 37.23
CA VAL A 418 -1.30 -16.28 37.35
C VAL A 418 -0.52 -16.92 36.21
N THR A 419 0.52 -16.23 35.71
CA THR A 419 1.30 -16.72 34.56
C THR A 419 2.24 -17.88 34.91
N ASN A 420 2.55 -18.07 36.20
CA ASN A 420 3.30 -19.20 36.71
C ASN A 420 2.65 -19.75 37.99
N PRO A 421 1.65 -20.64 37.86
CA PRO A 421 0.96 -21.20 39.01
C PRO A 421 1.85 -22.11 39.87
N GLU A 422 3.00 -22.61 39.42
CA GLU A 422 3.83 -23.49 40.26
C GLU A 422 4.72 -22.71 41.25
N ASN A 423 5.16 -21.51 40.89
CA ASN A 423 6.09 -20.71 41.70
C ASN A 423 5.42 -19.86 42.80
N ILE A 424 4.09 -19.81 42.85
CA ILE A 424 3.37 -19.13 43.93
C ILE A 424 3.14 -20.14 45.04
N THR A 425 3.98 -20.14 46.08
CA THR A 425 3.80 -20.96 47.28
C THR A 425 2.45 -20.61 47.92
N MET A 426 1.61 -21.64 48.04
CA MET A 426 0.29 -21.50 48.65
C MET A 426 0.42 -21.07 50.12
N TRP A 427 -0.54 -20.29 50.61
CA TRP A 427 -0.83 -20.00 52.03
C TRP A 427 -0.23 -18.73 52.66
N SER A 428 -0.34 -17.60 51.98
CA SER A 428 -0.67 -16.40 52.76
C SER A 428 -1.95 -15.79 52.21
N ASP A 429 -3.02 -15.97 52.97
CA ASP A 429 -4.21 -15.11 53.01
C ASP A 429 -3.84 -13.66 53.40
N THR A 430 -2.74 -13.11 52.89
CA THR A 430 -2.45 -11.69 53.02
C THR A 430 -2.92 -10.99 51.77
N SER A 431 -4.14 -10.46 51.90
CA SER A 431 -4.62 -9.24 51.24
C SER A 431 -5.13 -9.40 49.81
N ALA A 432 -6.18 -10.21 49.66
CA ALA A 432 -7.30 -10.00 48.75
C ALA A 432 -6.97 -9.33 47.41
N SER A 433 -6.61 -10.13 46.40
CA SER A 433 -6.60 -9.63 45.02
C SER A 433 -7.98 -9.06 44.72
N THR A 434 -8.03 -7.75 44.62
CA THR A 434 -9.28 -7.05 44.30
C THR A 434 -9.30 -6.89 42.80
N VAL A 435 -10.40 -7.26 42.15
CA VAL A 435 -10.59 -7.03 40.72
C VAL A 435 -11.72 -6.03 40.59
N THR A 436 -11.46 -4.94 39.88
CA THR A 436 -12.47 -3.93 39.62
C THR A 436 -12.96 -4.05 38.19
N VAL A 437 -14.27 -4.18 38.02
CA VAL A 437 -14.96 -4.17 36.73
C VAL A 437 -15.72 -2.84 36.61
N TYR A 438 -15.39 -2.07 35.58
CA TYR A 438 -15.99 -0.77 35.31
C TYR A 438 -16.78 -0.80 34.01
N LEU A 439 -18.02 -0.30 34.07
CA LEU A 439 -18.85 -0.03 32.92
C LEU A 439 -19.01 1.49 32.81
N PRO A 440 -18.66 2.13 31.67
CA PRO A 440 -18.86 3.57 31.45
C PRO A 440 -20.33 3.91 31.17
N TYR A 441 -21.24 3.19 31.81
CA TYR A 441 -22.68 3.32 31.69
C TYR A 441 -23.27 3.24 33.10
N LYS A 442 -24.17 4.16 33.41
CA LYS A 442 -24.81 4.22 34.73
C LYS A 442 -26.00 3.25 34.76
N ILE A 443 -25.94 2.29 35.67
CA ILE A 443 -27.04 1.39 35.97
C ILE A 443 -27.75 1.92 37.22
N THR A 444 -29.03 2.26 37.05
CA THR A 444 -29.79 3.01 38.06
C THR A 444 -30.21 2.14 39.23
N ASP A 445 -30.63 0.89 38.95
CA ASP A 445 -31.06 -0.07 39.96
C ASP A 445 -30.00 -1.18 40.10
N THR A 446 -29.41 -1.29 41.29
CA THR A 446 -28.40 -2.33 41.55
C THR A 446 -29.01 -3.72 41.75
N SER A 447 -30.34 -3.82 41.94
CA SER A 447 -31.02 -5.10 42.04
C SER A 447 -31.04 -5.86 40.70
N ASP A 448 -30.90 -5.15 39.59
CA ASP A 448 -30.78 -5.73 38.25
C ASP A 448 -29.38 -6.35 37.98
N ILE A 449 -28.47 -6.27 38.95
CA ILE A 449 -27.11 -6.81 38.85
C ILE A 449 -26.93 -7.96 39.83
N THR A 450 -26.77 -9.17 39.29
CA THR A 450 -26.46 -10.37 40.09
C THR A 450 -24.99 -10.76 39.98
N VAL A 451 -24.26 -10.74 41.10
CA VAL A 451 -22.86 -11.15 41.18
C VAL A 451 -22.76 -12.49 41.91
N THR A 452 -22.07 -13.48 41.33
CA THR A 452 -21.88 -14.81 41.92
C THR A 452 -20.42 -15.23 41.88
N LYS A 453 -19.91 -15.78 42.99
CA LYS A 453 -18.55 -16.33 43.12
C LYS A 453 -18.53 -17.81 42.74
N ILE A 454 -17.55 -18.22 41.93
CA ILE A 454 -17.34 -19.60 41.48
C ILE A 454 -16.05 -20.17 42.11
N ASP A 455 -15.99 -20.27 43.44
CA ASP A 455 -14.91 -21.03 44.13
C ASP A 455 -15.44 -22.07 45.13
N GLY A 456 -16.73 -21.95 45.50
CA GLY A 456 -17.45 -22.87 46.38
C GLY A 456 -16.86 -23.05 47.79
N LYS A 457 -15.90 -22.20 48.21
CA LYS A 457 -15.19 -22.31 49.49
C LYS A 457 -15.22 -21.04 50.32
N MET A 458 -15.35 -19.86 49.71
CA MET A 458 -15.38 -18.57 50.41
C MET A 458 -16.68 -17.82 50.12
N PRO A 459 -17.22 -17.03 51.08
CA PRO A 459 -18.35 -16.16 50.80
C PRO A 459 -18.03 -15.16 49.68
N ALA A 460 -19.04 -14.80 48.89
CA ALA A 460 -18.93 -13.74 47.89
C ALA A 460 -18.78 -12.39 48.62
N ASP A 461 -17.65 -11.71 48.43
CA ASP A 461 -17.40 -10.35 48.91
C ASP A 461 -17.24 -9.43 47.71
N TYR A 462 -18.27 -8.61 47.46
CA TYR A 462 -18.29 -7.66 46.36
C TYR A 462 -18.95 -6.35 46.79
N LEU A 463 -18.63 -5.27 46.08
CA LEU A 463 -19.28 -3.97 46.21
C LEU A 463 -19.74 -3.51 44.83
N ILE A 464 -20.98 -3.05 44.72
CA ILE A 464 -21.47 -2.34 43.53
C ILE A 464 -21.57 -0.87 43.92
N ASP A 465 -20.85 -0.02 43.20
CA ASP A 465 -20.94 1.43 43.32
C ASP A 465 -21.52 2.02 42.03
N ASN A 466 -22.74 2.51 42.13
CA ASN A 466 -23.45 3.24 41.08
C ASN A 466 -23.68 4.72 41.44
N THR A 467 -23.06 5.20 42.53
CA THR A 467 -23.17 6.59 42.99
C THR A 467 -22.30 7.54 42.17
N SER A 468 -21.31 6.98 41.47
CA SER A 468 -20.43 7.73 40.59
C SER A 468 -21.18 8.34 39.39
N SER A 469 -20.87 9.60 39.08
CA SER A 469 -21.41 10.28 37.89
C SER A 469 -20.83 9.76 36.58
N ILE A 470 -19.78 8.92 36.62
CA ILE A 470 -19.02 8.50 35.43
C ILE A 470 -19.40 7.10 34.92
N GLY A 471 -20.07 6.26 35.73
CA GLY A 471 -20.47 4.90 35.33
C GLY A 471 -20.78 3.98 36.52
N THR A 472 -20.86 2.67 36.25
CA THR A 472 -21.10 1.63 37.26
C THR A 472 -19.82 0.87 37.55
N ILE A 473 -19.49 0.72 38.83
CA ILE A 473 -18.27 0.05 39.30
C ILE A 473 -18.66 -1.18 40.10
N ILE A 474 -18.03 -2.31 39.82
CA ILE A 474 -18.19 -3.56 40.55
C ILE A 474 -16.82 -3.99 41.06
N VAL A 475 -16.63 -3.95 42.38
CA VAL A 475 -15.39 -4.32 43.05
C VAL A 475 -15.53 -5.74 43.60
N LEU A 476 -14.72 -6.66 43.11
CA LEU A 476 -14.70 -8.08 43.48
C LEU A 476 -13.54 -8.33 44.43
N ARG A 477 -13.82 -8.39 45.73
CA ARG A 477 -12.81 -8.58 46.78
C ARG A 477 -12.56 -10.07 47.00
N ASN A 478 -11.38 -10.39 47.56
CA ASN A 478 -10.99 -11.77 47.84
C ASN A 478 -11.11 -12.67 46.60
N THR A 479 -10.75 -12.13 45.43
CA THR A 479 -10.78 -12.87 44.17
C THR A 479 -9.68 -13.95 44.20
N PRO A 480 -10.01 -15.23 43.92
CA PRO A 480 -9.03 -16.30 43.90
C PRO A 480 -8.01 -16.11 42.78
N LEU A 481 -6.72 -16.10 43.11
CA LEU A 481 -5.63 -16.04 42.11
C LEU A 481 -5.20 -17.42 41.60
N LYS A 482 -5.52 -18.46 42.37
CA LYS A 482 -5.31 -19.87 42.07
C LYS A 482 -6.59 -20.64 42.27
N HIS A 483 -6.81 -21.62 41.42
CA HIS A 483 -7.89 -22.57 41.65
C HIS A 483 -7.48 -23.54 42.75
N THR A 484 -8.45 -23.99 43.54
CA THR A 484 -8.17 -24.97 44.58
C THR A 484 -7.59 -26.23 43.94
N LEU A 485 -6.39 -26.65 44.37
CA LEU A 485 -5.78 -27.87 43.86
C LEU A 485 -6.72 -29.05 44.08
N ASN A 486 -6.93 -29.81 43.02
CA ASN A 486 -7.62 -31.10 43.03
C ASN A 486 -6.77 -32.16 43.74
N GLN A 487 -6.50 -31.98 45.04
CA GLN A 487 -5.79 -32.95 45.86
C GLN A 487 -6.79 -33.68 46.77
N GLY A 488 -6.99 -34.96 46.45
CA GLY A 488 -7.29 -36.08 47.34
C GLY A 488 -8.31 -35.92 48.48
N TYR A 489 -9.40 -36.66 48.36
CA TYR A 489 -10.32 -37.17 49.41
C TYR A 489 -11.13 -36.16 50.25
N ASN A 490 -10.63 -34.96 50.57
CA ASN A 490 -11.34 -33.99 51.44
C ASN A 490 -11.80 -32.69 50.73
N SER A 491 -11.59 -32.57 49.41
CA SER A 491 -11.83 -31.34 48.64
C SER A 491 -12.96 -31.43 47.60
N GLY A 492 -13.68 -32.56 47.55
CA GLY A 492 -14.87 -32.74 46.69
C GLY A 492 -14.63 -32.70 45.18
N ASN A 493 -13.39 -32.94 44.71
CA ASN A 493 -12.99 -32.93 43.29
C ASN A 493 -13.30 -31.61 42.54
N LYS A 494 -13.32 -30.48 43.27
CA LYS A 494 -13.53 -29.13 42.73
C LYS A 494 -12.20 -28.48 42.31
N GLY A 495 -12.24 -27.51 41.39
CA GLY A 495 -11.05 -26.85 40.82
C GLY A 495 -10.48 -27.53 39.56
N LEU A 496 -9.38 -27.01 39.01
CA LEU A 496 -8.78 -27.47 37.75
C LEU A 496 -7.60 -28.44 38.01
N PRO A 497 -7.60 -29.68 37.47
CA PRO A 497 -6.44 -30.57 37.55
C PRO A 497 -5.25 -30.07 36.72
N ILE A 498 -4.02 -30.29 37.22
CA ILE A 498 -2.76 -29.84 36.57
C ILE A 498 -2.64 -30.39 35.14
N SER A 499 -3.07 -31.63 34.91
CA SER A 499 -3.04 -32.30 33.59
C SER A 499 -3.98 -31.66 32.56
N GLN A 500 -4.92 -30.81 32.99
CA GLN A 500 -5.86 -30.11 32.13
C GLN A 500 -5.56 -28.60 32.04
N ARG A 501 -4.41 -28.13 32.54
CA ARG A 501 -3.98 -26.75 32.33
C ARG A 501 -3.52 -26.56 30.89
N LEU A 502 -3.99 -25.50 30.25
CA LEU A 502 -3.54 -25.10 28.92
C LEU A 502 -2.29 -24.26 29.04
N TYR A 503 -1.22 -24.64 28.37
CA TYR A 503 0.03 -23.89 28.32
C TYR A 503 0.67 -23.68 29.71
N GLY A 504 0.36 -24.58 30.65
CA GLY A 504 0.73 -24.46 32.07
C GLY A 504 -0.07 -23.41 32.85
N LEU A 505 -1.10 -22.81 32.25
CA LEU A 505 -1.92 -21.75 32.83
C LEU A 505 -3.25 -22.28 33.39
N GLU A 506 -3.75 -21.59 34.40
CA GLU A 506 -5.07 -21.77 35.00
C GLU A 506 -6.15 -20.89 34.32
N TYR A 507 -6.04 -20.75 32.98
CA TYR A 507 -6.89 -19.88 32.17
C TYR A 507 -7.56 -20.64 31.03
N ILE A 508 -8.84 -20.93 31.21
CA ILE A 508 -9.72 -21.59 30.25
C ILE A 508 -11.01 -20.77 30.17
N PRO A 509 -11.03 -19.74 29.31
CA PRO A 509 -12.16 -18.80 29.24
C PRO A 509 -13.34 -19.34 28.43
N CYS A 510 -13.18 -20.51 27.84
CA CYS A 510 -14.07 -21.02 26.81
C CYS A 510 -15.10 -22.00 27.40
N PRO A 511 -16.28 -22.17 26.79
CA PRO A 511 -17.20 -23.23 27.17
C PRO A 511 -16.58 -24.59 26.81
N ILE A 512 -16.59 -25.52 27.78
CA ILE A 512 -16.12 -26.91 27.62
C ILE A 512 -17.25 -27.84 27.18
N GLU A 513 -18.50 -27.41 27.36
CA GLU A 513 -19.72 -28.17 27.08
C GLU A 513 -20.55 -27.49 25.98
N ILE A 514 -21.49 -28.23 25.38
CA ILE A 514 -22.31 -27.81 24.24
C ILE A 514 -23.75 -27.43 24.65
N GLY A 515 -24.39 -26.57 23.85
CA GLY A 515 -25.81 -26.24 23.94
C GLY A 515 -26.23 -25.61 25.27
N ALA A 516 -27.40 -26.00 25.79
CA ALA A 516 -27.92 -25.47 27.05
C ALA A 516 -27.02 -25.75 28.28
N SER A 517 -26.04 -26.65 28.15
CA SER A 517 -25.04 -26.94 29.19
C SER A 517 -23.78 -26.09 29.10
N ALA A 518 -23.65 -25.22 28.09
CA ALA A 518 -22.47 -24.37 27.94
C ALA A 518 -22.17 -23.59 29.24
N PHE A 519 -20.91 -23.65 29.66
CA PHE A 519 -20.40 -23.08 30.91
C PHE A 519 -20.91 -23.69 32.25
N ASN A 520 -21.71 -24.76 32.23
CA ASN A 520 -22.13 -25.43 33.47
C ASN A 520 -20.95 -26.15 34.16
N ARG A 521 -20.04 -26.74 33.40
CA ARG A 521 -18.76 -27.29 33.90
C ARG A 521 -17.76 -26.18 34.20
N ASN A 522 -17.93 -25.61 35.38
CA ASN A 522 -17.06 -24.61 35.98
C ASN A 522 -16.28 -25.18 37.18
N LEU A 523 -15.53 -24.34 37.89
CA LEU A 523 -14.67 -24.75 39.02
C LEU A 523 -15.41 -25.47 40.16
N SER A 524 -16.72 -25.27 40.31
CA SER A 524 -17.53 -25.95 41.33
C SER A 524 -17.94 -27.38 40.96
N TRP A 525 -17.75 -27.78 39.70
CA TRP A 525 -18.08 -29.12 39.19
C TRP A 525 -17.17 -30.18 39.82
N ALA A 526 -17.78 -31.23 40.39
CA ALA A 526 -17.11 -32.27 41.15
C ALA A 526 -16.59 -33.42 40.26
N ASP A 527 -15.56 -33.14 39.45
CA ASP A 527 -14.84 -34.15 38.67
C ASP A 527 -13.32 -33.91 38.73
N ALA A 528 -12.56 -34.97 38.98
CA ALA A 528 -11.13 -34.91 39.17
C ALA A 528 -10.33 -34.95 37.84
N THR A 529 -10.97 -35.25 36.71
CA THR A 529 -10.24 -35.60 35.48
C THR A 529 -10.48 -34.66 34.29
N SER A 530 -11.63 -33.99 34.22
CA SER A 530 -12.00 -33.14 33.09
C SER A 530 -11.46 -31.71 33.15
N ALA A 531 -11.31 -31.10 31.98
CA ALA A 531 -11.16 -29.65 31.83
C ALA A 531 -12.42 -28.91 32.29
N LYS A 532 -12.25 -27.69 32.82
CA LYS A 532 -13.35 -26.86 33.36
C LYS A 532 -13.18 -25.40 32.93
N ASN A 533 -14.28 -24.67 32.77
CA ASN A 533 -14.21 -23.21 32.64
C ASN A 533 -13.68 -22.62 33.97
N THR A 534 -12.72 -21.70 33.87
CA THR A 534 -11.98 -21.18 35.03
C THR A 534 -12.43 -19.78 35.47
N ALA A 535 -13.66 -19.37 35.16
CA ALA A 535 -14.19 -18.11 35.64
C ALA A 535 -14.27 -18.15 37.17
N SER A 536 -13.79 -17.10 37.83
CA SER A 536 -13.84 -16.93 39.28
C SER A 536 -15.17 -16.27 39.71
N TRP A 537 -15.76 -15.47 38.82
CA TRP A 537 -17.02 -14.77 39.06
C TRP A 537 -17.90 -14.73 37.82
N THR A 538 -19.21 -14.64 38.02
CA THR A 538 -20.19 -14.27 37.00
C THR A 538 -20.94 -13.02 37.43
N ILE A 539 -21.09 -12.07 36.51
CA ILE A 539 -21.89 -10.87 36.68
C ILE A 539 -23.02 -10.96 35.64
N SER A 540 -24.26 -10.98 36.10
CA SER A 540 -25.45 -10.99 35.23
C SER A 540 -26.18 -9.67 35.34
N PHE A 541 -26.59 -9.13 34.20
CA PHE A 541 -27.43 -7.95 34.08
C PHE A 541 -28.78 -8.38 33.52
N ASP A 542 -29.86 -8.04 34.22
CA ASP A 542 -31.20 -8.39 33.80
C ASP A 542 -31.59 -7.72 32.47
N GLY A 543 -32.56 -8.32 31.78
CA GLY A 543 -33.10 -7.77 30.55
C GLY A 543 -33.72 -6.39 30.81
N GLY A 544 -33.34 -5.40 29.99
CA GLY A 544 -33.82 -4.02 30.09
C GLY A 544 -32.84 -3.07 30.78
N VAL A 545 -31.79 -3.58 31.45
CA VAL A 545 -30.75 -2.75 32.10
C VAL A 545 -30.03 -1.85 31.11
N PHE A 546 -29.70 -2.41 29.95
CA PHE A 546 -29.12 -1.67 28.84
C PHE A 546 -30.25 -1.08 28.00
N THR A 547 -30.45 0.23 28.06
CA THR A 547 -31.65 0.89 27.49
C THR A 547 -31.54 1.20 26.00
N SER A 548 -30.36 1.06 25.39
CA SER A 548 -30.15 1.33 23.96
C SER A 548 -29.49 0.16 23.23
N ASN A 549 -29.84 0.00 21.95
CA ASN A 549 -29.10 -0.90 21.07
C ASN A 549 -27.76 -0.24 20.71
N GLY A 550 -26.67 -0.99 20.73
CA GLY A 550 -25.36 -0.47 20.39
C GLY A 550 -24.19 -1.33 20.89
N GLU A 551 -23.00 -0.72 20.82
CA GLU A 551 -21.76 -1.26 21.35
C GLU A 551 -21.59 -0.90 22.83
N TYR A 552 -21.19 -1.88 23.63
CA TYR A 552 -20.93 -1.74 25.06
C TYR A 552 -19.49 -2.15 25.39
N ARG A 553 -18.82 -1.32 26.21
CA ARG A 553 -17.46 -1.56 26.71
C ARG A 553 -17.46 -1.96 28.20
N VAL A 554 -16.58 -2.89 28.54
CA VAL A 554 -16.27 -3.30 29.92
C VAL A 554 -14.77 -3.15 30.14
N GLU A 555 -14.40 -2.54 31.26
CA GLU A 555 -13.02 -2.39 31.67
C GLU A 555 -12.75 -3.25 32.90
N THR A 556 -11.63 -3.96 32.93
CA THR A 556 -11.19 -4.76 34.08
C THR A 556 -9.81 -4.33 34.54
N ARG A 557 -9.63 -4.19 35.85
CA ARG A 557 -8.39 -3.75 36.50
C ARG A 557 -8.07 -4.60 37.73
N ILE A 558 -6.79 -4.71 38.05
CA ILE A 558 -6.30 -5.27 39.31
C ILE A 558 -6.19 -4.15 40.34
N GLY A 559 -6.70 -4.37 41.55
CA GLY A 559 -6.75 -3.42 42.65
C GLY A 559 -8.01 -2.55 42.69
N ASN A 560 -8.04 -1.63 43.66
CA ASN A 560 -9.12 -0.67 43.89
C ASN A 560 -8.92 0.67 43.17
N ASN A 561 -7.86 0.80 42.38
CA ASN A 561 -7.49 2.09 41.81
C ASN A 561 -8.35 2.41 40.58
N ILE A 562 -9.41 3.19 40.81
CA ILE A 562 -10.22 3.85 39.79
C ILE A 562 -10.24 5.38 39.99
N TYR A 563 -9.46 5.92 40.94
CA TYR A 563 -9.53 7.31 41.41
C TYR A 563 -8.19 8.06 41.42
N THR A 564 -7.35 7.92 40.39
CA THR A 564 -6.27 8.91 40.20
C THR A 564 -6.83 10.19 39.56
N ASN A 565 -7.58 10.94 40.37
CA ASN A 565 -7.77 12.40 40.45
C ASN A 565 -7.50 13.35 39.25
N THR A 566 -7.74 12.95 37.99
CA THR A 566 -7.73 13.87 36.84
C THR A 566 -8.77 13.46 35.80
N THR A 567 -9.58 14.42 35.36
CA THR A 567 -10.65 14.30 34.35
C THR A 567 -10.17 13.94 32.93
N THR A 568 -8.91 13.54 32.77
CA THR A 568 -8.24 13.28 31.48
C THR A 568 -7.65 11.87 31.34
N TYR A 569 -7.79 10.98 32.33
CA TYR A 569 -7.02 9.74 32.39
C TYR A 569 -7.92 8.48 32.42
N PHE A 570 -8.30 8.01 31.24
CA PHE A 570 -8.85 6.65 31.05
C PHE A 570 -7.95 5.80 30.13
N GLU A 571 -6.81 6.34 29.69
CA GLU A 571 -5.91 5.69 28.73
C GLU A 571 -4.51 5.37 29.27
N ASP A 572 -4.02 6.00 30.35
CA ASP A 572 -2.57 6.00 30.64
C ASP A 572 -2.06 4.97 31.67
N ASP A 573 -2.90 4.06 32.18
CA ASP A 573 -2.48 2.99 33.10
C ASP A 573 -2.26 1.68 32.32
N PHE A 574 -1.30 1.73 31.40
CA PHE A 574 -1.25 0.85 30.22
C PHE A 574 -1.10 -0.66 30.47
N PRO A 575 -0.43 -1.16 31.53
CA PRO A 575 -0.43 -2.61 31.74
C PRO A 575 -1.70 -3.08 32.48
N ASN A 576 -2.26 -2.28 33.40
CA ASN A 576 -3.32 -2.69 34.32
C ASN A 576 -4.73 -2.34 33.79
N LEU A 577 -4.96 -2.57 32.50
CA LEU A 577 -6.25 -2.30 31.87
C LEU A 577 -6.57 -3.39 30.84
N SER A 578 -7.70 -4.04 31.03
CA SER A 578 -8.34 -4.90 30.01
C SER A 578 -9.59 -4.21 29.50
N LYS A 579 -9.75 -4.12 28.17
CA LYS A 579 -10.96 -3.57 27.52
C LYS A 579 -11.67 -4.66 26.72
N THR A 580 -12.93 -4.92 27.03
CA THR A 580 -13.77 -5.88 26.33
C THR A 580 -15.01 -5.20 25.75
N TYR A 581 -15.44 -5.65 24.57
CA TYR A 581 -16.59 -5.11 23.85
C TYR A 581 -17.58 -6.21 23.51
N PHE A 582 -18.87 -5.87 23.58
CA PHE A 582 -20.00 -6.68 23.11
C PHE A 582 -21.09 -5.78 22.52
N TRP A 583 -22.02 -6.38 21.78
CA TRP A 583 -23.07 -5.65 21.07
C TRP A 583 -24.46 -6.12 21.48
N ILE A 584 -25.37 -5.18 21.68
CA ILE A 584 -26.78 -5.45 21.98
C ILE A 584 -27.63 -4.86 20.85
N GLY A 585 -28.53 -5.67 20.27
CA GLY A 585 -29.50 -5.19 19.27
C GLY A 585 -28.90 -4.65 17.97
N THR A 586 -27.59 -4.81 17.79
CA THR A 586 -26.82 -4.38 16.61
C THR A 586 -25.90 -5.50 16.17
N ASN A 587 -25.50 -5.49 14.90
CA ASN A 587 -24.51 -6.44 14.40
C ASN A 587 -23.10 -5.95 14.78
N PRO A 588 -22.24 -6.81 15.36
CA PRO A 588 -20.84 -6.46 15.54
C PRO A 588 -20.15 -6.24 14.18
N PRO A 589 -19.04 -5.48 14.14
CA PRO A 589 -18.17 -5.38 12.96
C PRO A 589 -17.80 -6.76 12.40
N VAL A 590 -17.66 -6.88 11.09
CA VAL A 590 -17.37 -8.16 10.39
C VAL A 590 -16.07 -8.77 10.89
N THR A 591 -15.02 -7.98 11.05
CA THR A 591 -13.72 -8.39 11.62
C THR A 591 -13.76 -8.69 13.12
N GLU A 592 -14.86 -8.39 13.82
CA GLU A 592 -15.06 -8.80 15.22
C GLU A 592 -15.91 -10.07 15.33
N LYS A 593 -16.82 -10.31 14.36
CA LYS A 593 -17.62 -11.54 14.26
C LYS A 593 -16.75 -12.79 14.19
N TYR A 594 -15.60 -12.65 13.54
CA TYR A 594 -14.66 -13.74 13.36
C TYR A 594 -13.50 -13.62 14.35
N GLN A 595 -13.02 -14.77 14.81
CA GLN A 595 -11.77 -14.82 15.57
C GLN A 595 -10.69 -15.39 14.68
N PHE A 596 -9.71 -14.57 14.32
CA PHE A 596 -8.52 -15.01 13.62
C PHE A 596 -7.46 -15.42 14.65
N ILE A 597 -6.31 -15.84 14.11
CA ILE A 597 -5.07 -16.20 14.80
C ILE A 597 -5.20 -16.43 16.31
N GLY A 598 -5.28 -17.70 16.71
CA GLY A 598 -5.26 -18.05 18.12
C GLY A 598 -5.56 -19.51 18.38
N ASP A 599 -5.73 -19.84 19.65
CA ASP A 599 -6.21 -21.16 20.05
C ASP A 599 -7.73 -21.14 20.34
N PRO A 600 -8.53 -22.02 19.73
CA PRO A 600 -9.99 -22.09 19.98
C PRO A 600 -10.32 -22.36 21.45
N ARG A 601 -9.39 -22.97 22.19
CA ARG A 601 -9.50 -23.22 23.63
C ARG A 601 -9.45 -21.94 24.47
N HIS A 602 -9.08 -20.80 23.87
CA HIS A 602 -9.09 -19.47 24.49
C HIS A 602 -10.19 -18.52 23.97
N CYS A 603 -11.06 -18.96 23.06
CA CYS A 603 -12.21 -18.15 22.61
C CYS A 603 -13.32 -18.15 23.70
N PRO A 604 -13.69 -16.99 24.29
CA PRO A 604 -14.72 -16.95 25.32
C PRO A 604 -16.14 -16.94 24.76
N TYR A 605 -16.32 -16.59 23.48
CA TYR A 605 -17.63 -16.28 22.91
C TYR A 605 -18.32 -17.55 22.39
N LEU A 606 -19.50 -17.85 22.95
CA LEU A 606 -20.29 -19.02 22.56
C LEU A 606 -20.81 -18.91 21.13
N ASP A 607 -21.35 -17.75 20.75
CA ASP A 607 -21.90 -17.48 19.42
C ASP A 607 -20.84 -17.55 18.32
N VAL A 608 -19.62 -17.08 18.59
CA VAL A 608 -18.50 -17.20 17.64
C VAL A 608 -18.11 -18.68 17.41
N LYS A 609 -18.32 -19.54 18.41
CA LYS A 609 -18.04 -20.98 18.33
C LYS A 609 -19.17 -21.77 17.65
N GLU A 610 -20.41 -21.55 18.08
CA GLU A 610 -21.60 -22.25 17.56
C GLU A 610 -21.80 -21.98 16.07
N ASP A 611 -21.57 -20.74 15.62
CA ASP A 611 -21.71 -20.33 14.22
C ASP A 611 -20.43 -20.58 13.38
N HIS A 612 -19.46 -21.33 13.92
CA HIS A 612 -18.17 -21.62 13.26
C HIS A 612 -17.34 -20.38 12.89
N ARG A 613 -17.63 -19.21 13.46
CA ARG A 613 -16.98 -17.92 13.14
C ARG A 613 -15.56 -17.78 13.70
N TYR A 614 -15.17 -18.63 14.64
CA TYR A 614 -13.78 -18.76 15.06
C TYR A 614 -12.93 -19.31 13.90
N ASN A 615 -13.11 -20.60 13.62
CA ASN A 615 -12.44 -21.29 12.57
C ASN A 615 -13.37 -22.41 12.10
N ILE A 616 -13.54 -22.48 10.80
CA ILE A 616 -14.37 -23.46 10.10
C ILE A 616 -13.91 -24.92 10.29
N TRP A 617 -12.68 -25.16 10.78
CA TRP A 617 -12.08 -26.47 11.06
C TRP A 617 -12.23 -26.95 12.51
N PHE A 618 -12.38 -26.05 13.47
CA PHE A 618 -12.62 -26.41 14.88
C PHE A 618 -14.11 -26.56 15.18
N SER A 619 -14.89 -26.85 14.14
CA SER A 619 -16.28 -26.43 14.01
C SER A 619 -17.27 -27.58 14.19
N THR A 620 -16.83 -28.83 14.07
CA THR A 620 -17.70 -29.96 14.43
C THR A 620 -17.72 -30.17 15.94
N PHE A 621 -18.54 -29.38 16.64
CA PHE A 621 -19.11 -29.78 17.92
C PHE A 621 -20.09 -30.92 17.66
N ASP A 622 -19.55 -32.11 17.41
CA ASP A 622 -20.38 -33.30 17.21
C ASP A 622 -21.16 -33.57 18.50
N THR A 623 -22.47 -33.34 18.43
CA THR A 623 -23.44 -33.57 19.52
C THR A 623 -23.46 -35.02 20.01
N THR A 624 -22.87 -35.96 19.28
CA THR A 624 -22.83 -37.38 19.63
C THR A 624 -21.62 -37.79 20.46
N TYR A 625 -20.60 -36.93 20.63
CA TYR A 625 -19.40 -37.25 21.38
C TYR A 625 -19.48 -36.82 22.86
N THR A 626 -19.43 -37.79 23.78
CA THR A 626 -19.51 -37.57 25.24
C THR A 626 -18.14 -37.36 25.92
N GLY A 627 -17.17 -36.74 25.24
CA GLY A 627 -15.78 -36.63 25.70
C GLY A 627 -15.56 -35.72 26.92
N THR A 628 -14.60 -36.09 27.79
CA THR A 628 -14.28 -35.40 29.05
C THR A 628 -13.17 -34.33 28.97
N ASN A 629 -12.50 -34.16 27.82
CA ASN A 629 -11.27 -33.34 27.67
C ASN A 629 -11.33 -32.40 26.45
N TYR A 630 -10.22 -31.71 26.12
CA TYR A 630 -10.04 -30.84 24.95
C TYR A 630 -10.18 -31.51 23.55
N LYS A 631 -10.82 -32.66 23.45
CA LYS A 631 -10.89 -33.46 22.22
C LYS A 631 -11.60 -32.72 21.08
N PHE A 632 -12.67 -31.98 21.39
CA PHE A 632 -13.43 -31.16 20.43
C PHE A 632 -12.65 -30.00 19.79
N PHE A 633 -11.46 -29.67 20.31
CA PHE A 633 -10.63 -28.56 19.83
C PHE A 633 -9.41 -29.03 19.02
N LYS A 634 -9.25 -30.34 18.80
CA LYS A 634 -8.17 -30.91 18.00
C LYS A 634 -8.77 -31.42 16.71
N SER A 635 -8.32 -30.91 15.56
CA SER A 635 -8.73 -31.33 14.19
C SER A 635 -8.37 -32.78 13.82
N ASN A 636 -8.11 -33.64 14.81
CA ASN A 636 -7.60 -34.99 14.63
C ASN A 636 -8.48 -36.03 15.33
N ASP A 637 -9.78 -35.77 15.54
CA ASP A 637 -10.64 -36.86 16.01
C ASP A 637 -10.75 -37.91 14.90
N ILE A 638 -9.93 -38.93 15.09
CA ILE A 638 -10.02 -40.27 14.51
C ILE A 638 -11.35 -40.82 14.99
N ILE A 639 -12.46 -40.38 14.40
CA ILE A 639 -13.71 -41.11 14.52
C ILE A 639 -13.54 -42.28 13.56
N SER A 640 -13.28 -43.47 14.11
CA SER A 640 -13.30 -44.78 13.42
C SER A 640 -12.19 -45.10 12.40
N GLY A 641 -10.91 -44.84 12.73
CA GLY A 641 -9.76 -45.45 12.01
C GLY A 641 -9.61 -45.10 10.53
N THR A 642 -10.49 -44.24 10.01
CA THR A 642 -10.53 -43.80 8.62
C THR A 642 -10.12 -42.32 8.61
N ARG A 643 -8.97 -42.04 8.00
CA ARG A 643 -8.39 -40.68 7.92
C ARG A 643 -9.37 -39.77 7.18
N GLN A 644 -10.00 -38.81 7.86
CA GLN A 644 -11.05 -38.01 7.20
C GLN A 644 -10.60 -36.70 6.53
N TYR A 645 -9.38 -36.18 6.74
CA TYR A 645 -8.92 -34.99 6.01
C TYR A 645 -7.43 -35.10 5.61
N GLY A 646 -7.13 -36.07 4.75
CA GLY A 646 -5.76 -36.47 4.39
C GLY A 646 -4.97 -35.53 3.48
N THR A 647 -5.56 -34.47 2.92
CA THR A 647 -4.87 -33.60 1.94
C THR A 647 -5.18 -32.09 2.04
N GLY A 648 -5.83 -31.64 3.12
CA GLY A 648 -6.24 -30.25 3.36
C GLY A 648 -5.15 -29.23 3.70
N TRP A 649 -5.54 -28.02 4.11
CA TRP A 649 -4.69 -27.02 4.76
C TRP A 649 -4.06 -27.61 6.03
N GLY A 650 -2.77 -27.97 5.96
CA GLY A 650 -2.04 -28.66 7.04
C GLY A 650 -1.68 -30.13 6.76
N ALA A 651 -2.09 -30.70 5.63
CA ALA A 651 -1.61 -31.99 5.15
C ALA A 651 -0.52 -31.81 4.09
N LEU A 652 0.58 -32.55 4.28
CA LEU A 652 1.73 -32.58 3.39
C LEU A 652 1.37 -33.31 2.08
N ASP A 653 1.85 -32.78 0.96
CA ASP A 653 1.80 -33.42 -0.36
C ASP A 653 2.84 -34.56 -0.52
N THR A 654 3.64 -34.82 0.52
CA THR A 654 4.68 -35.83 0.54
C THR A 654 4.56 -36.59 1.85
N GLY A 655 4.68 -37.92 1.84
CA GLY A 655 4.38 -38.85 2.95
C GLY A 655 5.21 -38.71 4.25
N VAL A 656 5.44 -37.49 4.70
CA VAL A 656 6.05 -37.09 5.96
C VAL A 656 4.92 -36.73 6.95
N PRO A 657 5.05 -37.00 8.26
CA PRO A 657 3.93 -36.82 9.20
C PRO A 657 3.64 -35.34 9.50
N TYR A 658 2.36 -34.95 9.32
CA TYR A 658 1.61 -33.85 9.94
C TYR A 658 2.42 -32.65 10.48
N ASN A 659 2.58 -31.62 9.65
CA ASN A 659 3.19 -30.34 10.02
C ASN A 659 2.20 -29.18 9.77
N GLY A 660 1.89 -28.35 10.78
CA GLY A 660 1.40 -26.98 10.55
C GLY A 660 -0.05 -26.58 10.91
N LEU A 661 -0.69 -27.15 11.96
CA LEU A 661 -2.08 -26.82 12.35
C LEU A 661 -2.32 -25.42 12.96
N ILE A 662 -1.30 -24.56 13.11
CA ILE A 662 -1.43 -23.23 13.78
C ILE A 662 -1.85 -22.12 12.79
N GLU A 663 -1.85 -22.40 11.48
CA GLU A 663 -2.28 -21.46 10.42
C GLU A 663 -3.66 -21.80 9.87
N VAL A 664 -4.44 -22.50 10.69
CA VAL A 664 -5.81 -22.94 10.43
C VAL A 664 -6.74 -21.79 10.05
N ASP A 665 -6.43 -20.55 10.45
CA ASP A 665 -7.23 -19.35 10.21
C ASP A 665 -6.99 -18.68 8.84
N ILE A 666 -5.98 -19.10 8.06
CA ILE A 666 -5.64 -18.49 6.75
C ILE A 666 -6.82 -18.50 5.75
N PRO A 667 -7.56 -19.62 5.59
CA PRO A 667 -8.76 -19.61 4.76
C PRO A 667 -9.80 -18.55 5.17
N ARG A 668 -9.89 -18.21 6.47
CA ARG A 668 -10.81 -17.18 6.96
C ARG A 668 -10.34 -15.77 6.59
N PHE A 669 -9.03 -15.51 6.61
CA PHE A 669 -8.49 -14.26 6.05
C PHE A 669 -8.86 -14.11 4.57
N PHE A 670 -8.66 -15.18 3.79
CA PHE A 670 -8.98 -15.16 2.37
C PHE A 670 -10.48 -14.96 2.10
N GLN A 671 -11.35 -15.53 2.94
CA GLN A 671 -12.78 -15.27 2.84
C GLN A 671 -13.10 -13.78 2.98
N ILE A 672 -12.51 -13.07 3.94
CA ILE A 672 -12.80 -11.63 4.14
C ILE A 672 -12.34 -10.78 2.98
N TYR A 673 -11.16 -11.09 2.42
CA TYR A 673 -10.71 -10.46 1.19
C TYR A 673 -11.67 -10.74 0.04
N ARG A 674 -12.05 -12.01 -0.15
CA ARG A 674 -12.93 -12.46 -1.23
C ARG A 674 -14.30 -11.77 -1.15
N GLU A 675 -14.95 -11.82 0.01
CA GLU A 675 -16.26 -11.19 0.25
C GLU A 675 -16.18 -9.68 0.03
N GLY A 676 -15.15 -9.01 0.58
CA GLY A 676 -14.97 -7.59 0.38
C GLY A 676 -14.86 -7.22 -1.10
N ILE A 677 -14.02 -7.93 -1.87
CA ILE A 677 -13.80 -7.69 -3.29
C ILE A 677 -15.08 -7.94 -4.13
N LEU A 678 -15.86 -8.97 -3.77
CA LEU A 678 -17.13 -9.27 -4.43
C LEU A 678 -18.21 -8.23 -4.12
N ASN A 679 -18.30 -7.78 -2.87
CA ASN A 679 -19.32 -6.83 -2.42
C ASN A 679 -19.09 -5.45 -3.05
N THR A 680 -17.84 -5.06 -3.29
CA THR A 680 -17.46 -3.75 -3.86
C THR A 680 -17.39 -3.73 -5.39
N GLN A 681 -17.67 -4.84 -6.06
CA GLN A 681 -17.46 -4.99 -7.50
C GLN A 681 -16.05 -4.59 -7.99
N SER A 682 -15.03 -4.94 -7.21
CA SER A 682 -13.67 -4.44 -7.45
C SER A 682 -12.94 -5.15 -8.58
N ILE A 683 -11.94 -4.44 -9.12
CA ILE A 683 -10.93 -4.99 -10.01
C ILE A 683 -9.66 -5.21 -9.19
N TRP A 684 -9.25 -6.46 -9.03
CA TRP A 684 -8.08 -6.86 -8.24
C TRP A 684 -6.94 -7.32 -9.14
N SER A 685 -5.72 -6.89 -8.82
CA SER A 685 -4.49 -7.45 -9.42
C SER A 685 -3.36 -7.55 -8.40
N ALA A 686 -2.58 -8.63 -8.47
CA ALA A 686 -1.29 -8.71 -7.80
C ALA A 686 -0.19 -8.24 -8.77
N MET A 687 0.84 -7.56 -8.25
CA MET A 687 1.98 -7.12 -9.08
C MET A 687 2.67 -8.28 -9.81
N THR A 688 2.67 -9.47 -9.21
CA THR A 688 3.26 -10.69 -9.76
C THR A 688 2.18 -11.67 -10.17
N GLY A 689 2.51 -12.52 -11.14
CA GLY A 689 1.53 -13.41 -11.77
C GLY A 689 0.93 -14.51 -10.89
N SER A 690 1.71 -15.07 -9.96
CA SER A 690 1.22 -16.06 -9.01
C SER A 690 0.58 -15.37 -7.81
N SER A 691 -0.74 -15.43 -7.64
CA SER A 691 -1.42 -14.75 -6.53
C SER A 691 -1.54 -15.64 -5.29
N PHE A 692 -1.12 -15.16 -4.12
CA PHE A 692 -1.40 -15.76 -2.78
C PHE A 692 -0.66 -17.05 -2.43
N TYR A 693 0.57 -17.19 -2.91
CA TYR A 693 1.47 -18.31 -2.56
C TYR A 693 2.11 -18.15 -1.16
N TYR A 694 2.01 -16.93 -0.60
CA TYR A 694 2.45 -16.60 0.76
C TYR A 694 1.42 -15.70 1.45
N TYR A 695 1.52 -15.62 2.77
CA TYR A 695 0.82 -14.63 3.57
C TYR A 695 1.81 -13.90 4.51
N GLY A 696 1.45 -12.75 5.07
CA GLY A 696 2.32 -12.05 6.04
C GLY A 696 1.54 -11.34 7.13
N CYS A 697 1.91 -11.57 8.40
CA CYS A 697 1.33 -10.91 9.57
C CYS A 697 2.19 -9.77 10.13
N GLY A 698 3.33 -9.48 9.50
CA GLY A 698 4.25 -8.42 9.89
C GLY A 698 5.47 -8.97 10.62
N GLY A 699 6.65 -8.43 10.29
CA GLY A 699 7.92 -8.78 10.94
C GLY A 699 8.58 -10.05 10.41
N GLU A 700 7.96 -10.77 9.48
CA GLU A 700 8.60 -11.91 8.83
C GLU A 700 9.74 -11.47 7.92
N PHE A 701 10.73 -12.33 7.75
CA PHE A 701 11.84 -12.10 6.83
C PHE A 701 12.38 -13.42 6.31
N GLY A 702 12.87 -13.39 5.09
CA GLY A 702 13.29 -14.56 4.34
C GLY A 702 13.27 -14.24 2.86
N SER A 703 14.05 -14.99 2.08
CA SER A 703 14.09 -14.84 0.62
C SER A 703 14.78 -16.04 -0.02
N ASP A 704 14.30 -16.41 -1.19
CA ASP A 704 14.96 -17.35 -2.12
C ASP A 704 15.34 -16.67 -3.45
N LYS A 705 15.19 -15.32 -3.53
CA LYS A 705 15.42 -14.51 -4.72
C LYS A 705 16.58 -13.55 -4.54
N ASP A 706 17.18 -13.14 -5.66
CA ASP A 706 18.19 -12.09 -5.68
C ASP A 706 17.68 -10.80 -5.00
N PRO A 707 18.50 -10.15 -4.15
CA PRO A 707 19.92 -10.44 -3.90
C PRO A 707 20.19 -11.39 -2.71
N PHE A 708 19.16 -12.09 -2.20
CA PHE A 708 19.18 -12.99 -1.05
C PHE A 708 18.71 -14.40 -1.44
N THR A 709 19.44 -15.07 -2.32
CA THR A 709 19.10 -16.43 -2.79
C THR A 709 19.19 -17.49 -1.69
N LYS A 710 20.07 -17.27 -0.70
CA LYS A 710 20.26 -18.15 0.46
C LYS A 710 19.56 -17.64 1.73
N SER A 711 18.60 -16.73 1.59
CA SER A 711 17.99 -16.00 2.69
C SER A 711 18.94 -15.04 3.41
N ILE A 712 18.50 -14.47 4.54
CA ILE A 712 19.23 -13.43 5.26
C ILE A 712 20.22 -14.07 6.24
N ARG A 713 21.47 -13.60 6.21
CA ARG A 713 22.52 -14.06 7.11
C ARG A 713 22.60 -13.19 8.36
N PHE A 714 22.67 -13.84 9.52
CA PHE A 714 22.81 -13.20 10.83
C PHE A 714 23.93 -13.82 11.66
N LYS A 715 24.43 -13.06 12.64
CA LYS A 715 25.00 -13.65 13.86
C LYS A 715 23.94 -14.49 14.57
N LYS A 716 24.31 -15.63 15.17
CA LYS A 716 23.37 -16.54 15.81
C LYS A 716 22.65 -15.92 17.01
N GLN A 717 23.12 -14.83 17.59
CA GLN A 717 22.32 -14.06 18.54
C GLN A 717 21.22 -13.28 17.77
N PRO A 718 19.90 -13.49 18.06
CA PRO A 718 19.36 -14.03 19.30
C PRO A 718 18.72 -15.43 19.22
N TRP A 719 19.14 -16.35 18.34
CA TRP A 719 18.55 -17.70 18.20
C TRP A 719 19.29 -18.82 18.95
N THR A 720 20.30 -18.50 19.75
CA THR A 720 21.06 -19.49 20.53
C THR A 720 20.91 -19.24 22.03
N ASN A 721 20.84 -20.33 22.79
CA ASN A 721 20.96 -20.35 24.25
C ASN A 721 22.42 -20.60 24.68
N ASP A 722 23.28 -20.97 23.73
CA ASP A 722 24.71 -21.22 23.92
C ASP A 722 25.54 -20.00 23.51
N ASP A 723 26.28 -19.43 24.46
CA ASP A 723 27.10 -18.24 24.26
C ASP A 723 28.27 -18.41 23.32
N THR A 724 28.85 -19.61 23.29
CA THR A 724 29.97 -19.92 22.40
C THR A 724 29.56 -19.79 20.93
N GLN A 725 28.25 -19.84 20.67
CA GLN A 725 27.67 -19.75 19.35
C GLN A 725 27.20 -18.34 18.97
N ASN A 726 27.12 -17.36 19.88
CA ASN A 726 26.57 -16.02 19.59
C ASN A 726 27.22 -15.35 18.37
N ALA A 727 28.53 -15.49 18.20
CA ALA A 727 29.31 -14.87 17.13
C ALA A 727 29.30 -15.64 15.80
N VAL A 728 28.76 -16.85 15.77
CA VAL A 728 28.69 -17.71 14.57
C VAL A 728 27.65 -17.16 13.61
N ASN A 729 27.94 -17.19 12.31
CA ASN A 729 26.96 -16.80 11.29
C ASN A 729 26.06 -17.98 10.92
N ALA A 730 24.76 -17.70 10.77
CA ALA A 730 23.78 -18.65 10.26
C ALA A 730 22.77 -17.94 9.35
N TYR A 731 22.16 -18.71 8.46
CA TYR A 731 21.06 -18.25 7.62
C TYR A 731 19.74 -18.50 8.36
N TYR A 732 18.89 -17.48 8.41
CA TYR A 732 17.59 -17.55 9.06
C TYR A 732 16.49 -17.16 8.09
N ASP A 733 15.45 -17.99 8.07
CA ASP A 733 14.30 -17.81 7.21
C ASP A 733 13.00 -18.11 7.98
N GLU A 734 12.16 -17.09 8.13
CA GLU A 734 10.83 -17.22 8.73
C GLU A 734 9.74 -17.45 7.66
N ILE A 735 10.08 -17.39 6.37
CA ILE A 735 9.18 -17.52 5.23
C ILE A 735 9.22 -18.93 4.61
N PHE A 736 10.37 -19.60 4.59
CA PHE A 736 10.57 -20.93 3.98
C PHE A 736 10.99 -22.03 4.94
N THR A 737 10.61 -23.25 4.56
CA THR A 737 11.25 -24.48 4.97
C THR A 737 12.62 -24.62 4.28
N PRO A 738 13.70 -25.02 4.97
CA PRO A 738 15.06 -24.78 4.49
C PRO A 738 15.39 -25.63 3.26
N SER A 739 15.92 -24.97 2.21
CA SER A 739 16.52 -25.62 1.04
C SER A 739 18.06 -25.61 1.06
N HIS A 740 18.68 -25.16 2.16
CA HIS A 740 20.14 -24.92 2.23
C HIS A 740 20.77 -25.63 3.44
N ASP A 741 21.93 -26.28 3.22
CA ASP A 741 22.71 -26.99 4.24
C ASP A 741 22.98 -26.11 5.47
N GLY A 742 22.33 -26.44 6.60
CA GLY A 742 22.52 -25.77 7.89
C GLY A 742 21.69 -24.50 8.15
N GLY A 743 20.76 -24.14 7.26
CA GLY A 743 19.80 -23.05 7.49
C GLY A 743 18.79 -23.38 8.60
N ILE A 744 18.50 -22.40 9.45
CA ILE A 744 17.53 -22.52 10.54
C ILE A 744 16.21 -21.89 10.08
N SER A 745 15.14 -22.69 10.04
CA SER A 745 13.83 -22.29 9.50
C SER A 745 12.68 -22.48 10.49
N GLY A 746 11.63 -21.69 10.31
CA GLY A 746 10.38 -21.76 11.07
C GLY A 746 10.16 -20.54 11.96
N ARG A 747 8.93 -20.37 12.46
CA ARG A 747 8.60 -19.31 13.40
C ARG A 747 9.04 -19.70 14.81
N TYR A 748 9.75 -18.78 15.46
CA TYR A 748 10.32 -18.95 16.80
C TYR A 748 9.44 -18.27 17.85
N VAL A 749 9.50 -18.76 19.08
CA VAL A 749 8.95 -18.09 20.26
C VAL A 749 10.07 -17.38 21.01
N VAL A 750 9.79 -16.18 21.53
CA VAL A 750 10.70 -15.49 22.43
C VAL A 750 10.67 -16.16 23.79
N ALA A 751 11.84 -16.48 24.33
CA ALA A 751 12.00 -17.17 25.60
C ALA A 751 13.07 -16.50 26.46
N ARG A 752 12.93 -16.67 27.78
CA ARG A 752 14.01 -16.37 28.71
C ARG A 752 15.12 -17.40 28.52
N ARG A 753 16.36 -16.93 28.52
CA ARG A 753 17.52 -17.81 28.40
C ARG A 753 17.75 -18.60 29.69
N GLU A 754 17.43 -19.89 29.66
CA GLU A 754 17.62 -20.86 30.75
C GLU A 754 18.09 -22.20 30.17
N ASN A 755 19.08 -22.87 30.78
CA ASN A 755 19.61 -24.14 30.29
C ASN A 755 19.66 -25.19 31.43
N PRO A 756 18.94 -26.33 31.32
CA PRO A 756 17.99 -26.69 30.25
C PRO A 756 16.72 -25.84 30.31
N LEU A 757 16.05 -25.66 29.17
CA LEU A 757 14.70 -25.09 29.15
C LEU A 757 13.74 -26.06 29.85
N THR A 758 12.98 -25.56 30.82
CA THR A 758 12.00 -26.34 31.57
C THR A 758 10.59 -25.80 31.30
N PRO A 759 9.51 -26.56 31.57
CA PRO A 759 8.15 -26.04 31.43
C PRO A 759 7.83 -24.78 32.26
N ASN A 760 8.65 -24.45 33.27
CA ASN A 760 8.47 -23.26 34.10
C ASN A 760 9.23 -22.03 33.58
N THR A 761 10.04 -22.18 32.52
CA THR A 761 10.75 -21.07 31.87
C THR A 761 9.75 -20.13 31.19
N TRP A 762 9.91 -18.82 31.38
CA TRP A 762 9.05 -17.85 30.70
C TRP A 762 9.25 -17.88 29.18
N TYR A 763 8.14 -17.80 28.46
CA TYR A 763 8.08 -17.62 27.01
C TYR A 763 6.92 -16.71 26.64
N ALA A 764 7.07 -15.99 25.53
CA ALA A 764 6.06 -15.08 25.00
C ALA A 764 4.82 -15.85 24.52
N LYS A 765 3.64 -15.43 24.98
CA LYS A 765 2.33 -15.93 24.54
C LYS A 765 1.61 -14.79 23.82
N TYR A 766 2.11 -14.42 22.65
CA TYR A 766 1.60 -13.28 21.87
C TYR A 766 0.09 -13.40 21.56
N TRP A 767 -0.43 -14.61 21.40
CA TRP A 767 -1.87 -14.84 21.24
C TRP A 767 -2.70 -14.42 22.47
N LEU A 768 -2.08 -14.31 23.66
CA LEU A 768 -2.70 -13.79 24.88
C LEU A 768 -2.23 -12.35 25.23
N GLY A 769 -1.42 -11.71 24.38
CA GLY A 769 -0.84 -10.38 24.66
C GLY A 769 0.36 -10.40 25.62
N GLU A 770 0.94 -11.56 25.90
CA GLU A 770 2.10 -11.69 26.78
C GLU A 770 3.42 -11.58 25.98
N LEU A 771 3.97 -10.36 25.90
CA LEU A 771 5.18 -10.06 25.13
C LEU A 771 6.47 -10.01 25.97
N TYR A 772 6.34 -9.81 27.28
CA TYR A 772 7.46 -9.68 28.22
C TYR A 772 7.12 -10.34 29.56
N PRO A 773 8.13 -10.78 30.32
CA PRO A 773 7.93 -11.19 31.70
C PRO A 773 7.83 -9.96 32.61
N ASP A 774 6.92 -10.00 33.58
CA ASP A 774 6.62 -8.84 34.43
C ASP A 774 7.82 -8.30 35.22
N ASP A 775 8.79 -9.14 35.60
CA ASP A 775 10.02 -8.70 36.28
C ASP A 775 10.91 -7.82 35.40
N GLN A 776 10.68 -7.80 34.09
CA GLN A 776 11.40 -6.95 33.14
C GLN A 776 10.62 -5.72 32.68
N TYR A 777 9.42 -5.48 33.23
CA TYR A 777 8.59 -4.35 32.83
C TYR A 777 9.31 -3.01 33.07
N VAL A 778 9.66 -2.71 34.32
CA VAL A 778 10.28 -1.43 34.69
C VAL A 778 11.71 -1.31 34.17
N SER A 779 12.47 -2.41 34.17
CA SER A 779 13.89 -2.39 33.82
C SER A 779 14.16 -2.42 32.32
N GLN A 780 13.29 -3.02 31.51
CA GLN A 780 13.52 -3.19 30.06
C GLN A 780 12.32 -2.78 29.20
N TRP A 781 11.10 -3.24 29.49
CA TRP A 781 9.96 -3.06 28.59
C TRP A 781 9.47 -1.61 28.54
N GLN A 782 9.21 -0.98 29.68
CA GLN A 782 8.78 0.41 29.77
C GLN A 782 9.78 1.39 29.14
N PRO A 783 11.11 1.30 29.41
CA PRO A 783 12.07 2.20 28.78
C PRO A 783 12.33 1.87 27.30
N ASN A 784 12.37 0.59 26.91
CA ASN A 784 12.86 0.19 25.59
C ASN A 784 11.77 -0.26 24.60
N GLY A 785 10.60 -0.66 25.09
CA GLY A 785 9.55 -1.34 24.34
C GLY A 785 9.93 -2.71 23.80
N ASN A 786 10.99 -3.31 24.38
CA ASN A 786 11.64 -4.51 23.85
C ASN A 786 12.49 -5.20 24.93
N LEU A 787 13.00 -6.40 24.62
CA LEU A 787 13.83 -7.21 25.51
C LEU A 787 15.24 -7.38 24.95
N LEU A 788 16.23 -7.26 25.82
CA LEU A 788 17.65 -7.37 25.48
C LEU A 788 18.07 -8.82 25.23
N THR A 789 18.96 -8.99 24.27
CA THR A 789 19.58 -10.26 23.91
C THR A 789 21.04 -10.29 24.39
N GLY A 790 21.71 -11.44 24.32
CA GLY A 790 23.13 -11.58 24.69
C GLY A 790 23.32 -12.43 25.94
N ASN A 791 24.22 -12.08 26.86
CA ASN A 791 24.36 -12.74 28.17
C ASN A 791 24.76 -11.77 29.29
N THR A 792 24.28 -10.53 29.25
CA THR A 792 24.46 -9.59 30.36
C THR A 792 23.36 -9.78 31.40
N SER A 793 23.74 -9.78 32.68
CA SER A 793 22.89 -10.11 33.82
C SER A 793 21.62 -9.23 33.96
N PRO A 794 20.47 -9.76 34.43
CA PRO A 794 20.22 -11.13 34.88
C PRO A 794 19.28 -11.88 33.92
N ASN A 795 19.88 -12.59 32.95
CA ASN A 795 19.22 -13.50 31.99
C ASN A 795 18.53 -12.79 30.81
N THR A 796 19.29 -12.71 29.73
CA THR A 796 18.90 -12.21 28.40
C THR A 796 17.85 -13.08 27.71
N PHE A 797 17.32 -12.55 26.61
CA PHE A 797 16.24 -13.18 25.84
C PHE A 797 16.73 -13.69 24.49
N PHE A 798 16.07 -14.73 23.99
CA PHE A 798 16.43 -15.37 22.72
C PHE A 798 15.18 -15.97 22.05
N ARG A 799 15.30 -16.33 20.78
CA ARG A 799 14.29 -16.97 19.94
C ARG A 799 14.53 -18.46 19.88
N VAL A 800 13.53 -19.27 20.21
CA VAL A 800 13.63 -20.75 20.25
C VAL A 800 12.42 -21.41 19.60
N ALA A 801 12.62 -22.61 19.05
CA ALA A 801 11.51 -23.38 18.47
C ALA A 801 10.52 -23.82 19.56
N TYR A 802 9.23 -23.87 19.22
CA TYR A 802 8.17 -24.36 20.11
C TYR A 802 8.44 -25.76 20.69
N SER A 803 9.03 -26.64 19.88
CA SER A 803 9.36 -28.02 20.27
C SER A 803 10.32 -28.11 21.46
N SER A 804 11.01 -27.02 21.82
CA SER A 804 11.95 -26.98 22.93
C SER A 804 11.28 -26.96 24.31
N PHE A 805 9.96 -26.72 24.41
CA PHE A 805 9.24 -26.81 25.69
C PHE A 805 8.34 -28.05 25.74
N SER A 806 8.40 -28.78 26.84
CA SER A 806 7.56 -29.97 27.09
C SER A 806 6.06 -29.67 27.17
N VAL A 807 5.68 -28.44 27.56
CA VAL A 807 4.28 -28.00 27.61
C VAL A 807 3.59 -28.08 26.24
N PHE A 808 4.33 -27.84 25.15
CA PHE A 808 3.78 -27.98 23.80
C PHE A 808 3.78 -29.44 23.32
N GLN A 809 4.72 -30.27 23.76
CA GLN A 809 4.85 -31.66 23.28
C GLN A 809 3.65 -32.56 23.68
N ASN A 810 3.01 -32.27 24.82
CA ASN A 810 1.86 -33.06 25.32
C ASN A 810 0.51 -32.57 24.77
N GLU A 811 0.37 -31.27 24.53
CA GLU A 811 -0.85 -30.70 23.94
C GLU A 811 -0.91 -30.95 22.43
N PHE A 812 0.24 -31.04 21.79
CA PHE A 812 0.41 -31.16 20.36
C PHE A 812 1.24 -32.42 20.02
N LYS A 813 0.61 -33.61 19.90
CA LYS A 813 1.24 -34.82 19.34
C LYS A 813 1.11 -34.85 17.80
N PRO A 814 2.13 -35.16 16.96
CA PRO A 814 3.60 -35.13 17.12
C PRO A 814 4.16 -33.71 16.79
N PRO A 815 5.48 -33.40 16.88
CA PRO A 815 5.96 -32.02 17.13
C PRO A 815 5.71 -31.08 15.93
N TYR A 816 4.64 -30.31 16.03
CA TYR A 816 4.23 -29.30 15.06
C TYR A 816 5.26 -28.18 15.03
N LYS A 817 6.16 -28.26 14.05
CA LYS A 817 6.99 -27.11 13.68
C LYS A 817 6.07 -26.11 12.96
N ARG A 818 6.09 -24.84 13.35
CA ARG A 818 5.43 -23.73 12.63
C ARG A 818 6.40 -23.34 11.49
N ILE A 819 6.34 -24.02 10.35
CA ILE A 819 7.52 -24.13 9.47
C ILE A 819 7.68 -22.97 8.46
N ALA A 820 6.62 -22.24 8.07
CA ALA A 820 6.74 -21.23 7.02
C ALA A 820 5.44 -20.41 6.85
N VAL A 821 5.51 -19.21 6.27
CA VAL A 821 4.31 -18.44 5.83
C VAL A 821 3.85 -18.77 4.40
N LYS A 822 4.23 -19.96 3.93
CA LYS A 822 4.03 -20.43 2.56
C LYS A 822 2.74 -21.24 2.48
N THR A 823 1.77 -20.73 1.74
CA THR A 823 0.48 -21.39 1.46
C THR A 823 0.56 -22.32 0.24
N SER A 824 1.56 -22.12 -0.62
CA SER A 824 1.77 -22.88 -1.85
C SER A 824 0.58 -22.78 -2.82
N GLY A 825 0.44 -23.72 -3.77
CA GLY A 825 -0.67 -23.76 -4.73
C GLY A 825 -2.07 -23.79 -4.09
N LYS A 826 -2.19 -24.28 -2.86
CA LYS A 826 -3.43 -24.30 -2.07
C LYS A 826 -3.92 -22.88 -1.71
N GLY A 827 -3.01 -21.91 -1.67
CA GLY A 827 -3.33 -20.51 -1.36
C GLY A 827 -4.26 -19.88 -2.40
N CYS A 828 -3.90 -20.00 -3.68
CA CYS A 828 -4.66 -19.48 -4.81
C CYS A 828 -6.05 -20.11 -4.88
N ALA A 829 -6.08 -21.44 -4.76
CA ALA A 829 -7.30 -22.21 -4.78
C ALA A 829 -8.22 -21.73 -3.65
N SER A 830 -7.73 -21.69 -2.40
CA SER A 830 -8.52 -21.32 -1.21
C SER A 830 -9.07 -19.89 -1.28
N PHE A 831 -8.29 -18.96 -1.82
CA PHE A 831 -8.73 -17.59 -2.03
C PHE A 831 -9.88 -17.51 -3.01
N ILE A 832 -9.78 -18.16 -4.17
CA ILE A 832 -10.81 -18.08 -5.22
C ILE A 832 -12.03 -18.94 -4.85
N ASN A 833 -11.82 -20.13 -4.28
CA ASN A 833 -12.84 -21.09 -3.87
C ASN A 833 -13.95 -21.27 -4.93
N GLY A 834 -13.57 -21.58 -6.16
CA GLY A 834 -14.48 -21.57 -7.32
C GLY A 834 -15.26 -22.87 -7.54
N ASP A 835 -16.48 -22.74 -8.07
CA ASP A 835 -17.32 -23.78 -8.64
C ASP A 835 -17.80 -23.40 -10.06
N SER A 836 -18.27 -24.40 -10.80
CA SER A 836 -18.62 -24.30 -12.21
C SER A 836 -19.98 -23.63 -12.41
N ALA A 837 -20.03 -22.32 -12.71
CA ALA A 837 -21.17 -21.75 -13.42
C ALA A 837 -20.88 -21.75 -14.92
N CYS A 838 -21.42 -22.73 -15.64
CA CYS A 838 -21.40 -22.70 -17.10
C CYS A 838 -22.51 -21.78 -17.62
N SER A 839 -22.18 -20.80 -18.47
CA SER A 839 -22.94 -20.59 -19.70
C SER A 839 -22.10 -19.93 -20.82
N SER A 840 -21.99 -20.67 -21.92
CA SER A 840 -22.11 -20.23 -23.32
C SER A 840 -20.99 -19.54 -24.13
N PHE A 841 -19.71 -19.44 -23.71
CA PHE A 841 -18.65 -19.05 -24.69
C PHE A 841 -17.65 -20.15 -25.09
N MET A 842 -17.62 -21.30 -24.43
CA MET A 842 -17.03 -22.53 -24.96
C MET A 842 -17.78 -23.74 -24.39
N GLN A 843 -18.68 -24.33 -25.20
CA GLN A 843 -19.27 -25.64 -24.89
C GLN A 843 -18.21 -26.72 -25.14
N PHE A 844 -17.53 -27.15 -24.07
CA PHE A 844 -16.97 -28.50 -24.05
C PHE A 844 -17.97 -29.38 -23.31
N ASN A 845 -18.65 -30.22 -24.10
CA ASN A 845 -19.66 -31.17 -23.64
C ASN A 845 -19.01 -32.22 -22.73
N ASN A 846 -19.68 -32.51 -21.62
CA ASN A 846 -19.39 -33.58 -20.66
C ASN A 846 -18.04 -33.51 -19.96
N ILE A 847 -18.04 -33.01 -18.72
CA ILE A 847 -17.45 -33.66 -17.55
C ILE A 847 -17.91 -32.88 -16.31
N SER A 848 -18.56 -33.59 -15.39
CA SER A 848 -19.12 -33.15 -14.10
C SER A 848 -18.04 -32.87 -13.03
N ASN A 849 -16.94 -32.21 -13.39
CA ASN A 849 -15.81 -32.01 -12.47
C ASN A 849 -15.60 -30.53 -12.10
N HIS A 850 -15.38 -30.31 -10.80
CA HIS A 850 -15.17 -29.02 -10.15
C HIS A 850 -14.06 -28.17 -10.80
N LYS A 851 -14.43 -27.06 -11.45
CA LYS A 851 -13.51 -26.08 -12.03
C LYS A 851 -12.87 -25.22 -10.94
N HIS A 852 -11.56 -25.34 -10.73
CA HIS A 852 -10.81 -24.52 -9.77
C HIS A 852 -9.60 -23.86 -10.41
N PHE A 853 -9.18 -22.73 -9.84
CA PHE A 853 -8.02 -21.97 -10.31
C PHE A 853 -6.73 -22.60 -9.80
N ARG A 854 -5.78 -22.86 -10.70
CA ARG A 854 -4.45 -23.40 -10.39
C ARG A 854 -3.40 -22.80 -11.34
N HIS A 855 -2.21 -22.53 -10.80
CA HIS A 855 -1.02 -22.31 -11.62
C HIS A 855 -0.48 -23.64 -12.15
N ALA A 856 0.08 -23.64 -13.36
CA ALA A 856 0.81 -24.79 -13.88
C ALA A 856 2.03 -25.04 -12.98
N ASP A 857 2.11 -26.22 -12.38
CA ASP A 857 3.30 -26.61 -11.64
C ASP A 857 4.37 -27.08 -12.63
N GLY A 858 5.53 -26.41 -12.63
CA GLY A 858 6.68 -26.82 -13.44
C GLY A 858 7.42 -28.04 -12.88
N GLY A 859 7.04 -28.50 -11.69
CA GLY A 859 7.59 -29.68 -11.04
C GLY A 859 6.48 -30.61 -10.58
N SER A 860 6.70 -31.91 -10.73
CA SER A 860 5.86 -32.99 -10.19
C SER A 860 4.41 -33.06 -10.67
N ASP A 861 4.18 -33.73 -11.81
CA ASP A 861 3.25 -34.86 -11.78
C ASP A 861 3.71 -36.01 -12.71
N LYS A 862 4.00 -37.14 -12.09
CA LYS A 862 4.16 -38.50 -12.64
C LYS A 862 4.82 -38.66 -14.03
N ARG A 863 6.15 -38.84 -14.04
CA ARG A 863 6.68 -39.96 -14.84
C ARG A 863 6.31 -41.24 -14.11
N ILE A 864 5.34 -41.98 -14.64
CA ILE A 864 5.25 -43.41 -14.35
C ILE A 864 6.46 -44.02 -15.04
N ASP A 865 7.59 -44.10 -14.34
CA ASP A 865 8.57 -45.12 -14.64
C ASP A 865 8.37 -46.23 -13.62
N SER A 866 7.73 -47.30 -14.08
CA SER A 866 7.66 -48.54 -13.34
C SER A 866 9.09 -48.97 -13.00
N THR A 867 9.38 -49.17 -11.71
CA THR A 867 10.55 -49.93 -11.18
C THR A 867 11.81 -49.18 -10.75
N THR A 868 11.74 -48.10 -9.95
CA THR A 868 12.68 -47.94 -8.80
C THR A 868 12.35 -46.74 -7.91
N SER A 869 12.32 -46.99 -6.60
CA SER A 869 12.15 -46.01 -5.53
C SER A 869 13.41 -45.16 -5.30
N VAL A 870 13.36 -43.86 -5.54
CA VAL A 870 13.87 -42.74 -4.71
C VAL A 870 13.45 -41.43 -5.41
N ILE A 871 12.56 -40.66 -4.78
CA ILE A 871 12.12 -39.33 -5.22
C ILE A 871 12.99 -38.29 -4.51
N LYS A 872 13.67 -37.41 -5.26
CA LYS A 872 14.30 -36.20 -4.74
C LYS A 872 13.63 -34.99 -5.36
N ASP A 873 13.15 -34.08 -4.53
CA ASP A 873 12.69 -32.75 -4.97
C ASP A 873 13.86 -32.00 -5.64
N PRO A 874 13.64 -31.29 -6.75
CA PRO A 874 14.65 -30.36 -7.24
C PRO A 874 14.68 -29.11 -6.33
N PRO A 875 15.84 -28.47 -6.15
CA PRO A 875 15.95 -27.23 -5.39
C PRO A 875 15.15 -26.09 -6.05
N PRO A 876 14.69 -25.09 -5.29
CA PRO A 876 14.20 -23.85 -5.88
C PRO A 876 15.36 -23.22 -6.65
N GLY A 877 15.27 -23.22 -7.98
CA GLY A 877 16.35 -22.76 -8.88
C GLY A 877 16.74 -23.71 -10.00
N SER A 878 16.15 -24.91 -10.14
CA SER A 878 16.35 -25.68 -11.36
C SER A 878 15.69 -24.97 -12.55
N SER A 879 16.52 -24.42 -13.43
CA SER A 879 16.19 -23.69 -14.66
C SER A 879 15.50 -24.52 -15.75
N THR A 880 14.76 -25.56 -15.38
CA THR A 880 14.01 -26.40 -16.31
C THR A 880 12.57 -25.91 -16.49
N TYR A 881 12.39 -24.58 -16.55
CA TYR A 881 11.30 -23.97 -17.31
C TYR A 881 11.60 -24.12 -18.82
N GLY A 882 11.65 -25.38 -19.26
CA GLY A 882 12.18 -25.80 -20.54
C GLY A 882 11.14 -25.78 -21.65
N THR A 883 11.23 -24.76 -22.50
CA THR A 883 11.17 -24.89 -23.97
C THR A 883 9.84 -25.13 -24.72
N SER A 884 8.69 -24.66 -24.25
CA SER A 884 7.55 -24.41 -25.16
C SER A 884 6.75 -23.14 -24.82
N MET A 885 7.44 -22.00 -24.86
CA MET A 885 6.83 -20.68 -24.66
C MET A 885 6.04 -20.26 -25.89
N GLY A 886 4.72 -20.13 -25.75
CA GLY A 886 3.81 -19.79 -26.85
C GLY A 886 4.08 -18.43 -27.48
N GLN A 887 3.92 -18.38 -28.81
CA GLN A 887 3.93 -17.15 -29.61
C GLN A 887 2.67 -16.29 -29.29
N PRO A 888 2.76 -14.95 -29.36
CA PRO A 888 1.62 -14.06 -29.20
C PRO A 888 0.63 -14.27 -30.35
N THR A 889 -0.47 -14.97 -30.11
CA THR A 889 -1.53 -15.19 -31.12
C THR A 889 -2.65 -14.15 -31.03
N ASN A 890 -2.57 -13.17 -30.13
CA ASN A 890 -3.66 -12.21 -29.89
C ASN A 890 -3.26 -10.75 -30.25
N THR A 891 -4.10 -10.07 -31.04
CA THR A 891 -3.95 -8.68 -31.51
C THR A 891 -3.90 -7.64 -30.39
N LEU A 892 -4.45 -7.96 -29.21
CA LEU A 892 -4.53 -7.03 -28.07
C LEU A 892 -3.16 -6.60 -27.53
N ILE A 893 -2.11 -7.43 -27.66
CA ILE A 893 -0.76 -7.12 -27.15
C ILE A 893 -0.13 -5.93 -27.88
N THR A 894 -0.33 -5.83 -29.20
CA THR A 894 0.14 -4.70 -30.00
C THR A 894 -0.69 -3.45 -29.78
N GLU A 895 -1.96 -3.60 -29.40
CA GLU A 895 -2.88 -2.48 -29.19
C GLU A 895 -2.73 -1.83 -27.83
N PHE A 896 -2.27 -2.55 -26.79
CA PHE A 896 -2.10 -2.01 -25.44
C PHE A 896 -1.26 -0.71 -25.42
N PRO A 897 -0.04 -0.68 -26.00
CA PRO A 897 0.77 0.54 -26.01
C PRO A 897 0.12 1.70 -26.77
N GLU A 898 -0.55 1.42 -27.88
CA GLU A 898 -1.25 2.44 -28.67
C GLU A 898 -2.48 2.98 -27.93
N MET A 899 -3.19 2.11 -27.23
CA MET A 899 -4.42 2.44 -26.50
C MET A 899 -4.16 3.34 -25.31
N PHE A 900 -3.04 3.17 -24.60
CA PHE A 900 -2.74 3.97 -23.41
C PHE A 900 -1.58 4.94 -23.60
N ASN A 901 -1.06 5.06 -24.83
CA ASN A 901 0.15 5.80 -25.14
C ASN A 901 1.33 5.40 -24.24
N PHE A 902 1.41 4.11 -23.87
CA PHE A 902 2.29 3.61 -22.81
C PHE A 902 3.10 2.40 -23.27
N THR A 903 4.40 2.57 -23.47
CA THR A 903 5.25 1.53 -24.07
C THR A 903 5.60 0.43 -23.07
N ILE A 904 5.49 -0.82 -23.53
CA ILE A 904 5.95 -2.03 -22.83
C ILE A 904 7.11 -2.62 -23.64
N THR A 905 8.17 -3.04 -22.95
CA THR A 905 9.31 -3.70 -23.58
C THR A 905 8.98 -5.10 -24.12
N THR A 906 9.71 -5.54 -25.13
CA THR A 906 9.49 -6.86 -25.77
C THR A 906 9.85 -8.04 -24.87
N SER A 907 10.62 -7.83 -23.79
CA SER A 907 10.96 -8.87 -22.80
C SER A 907 9.78 -9.24 -21.89
N THR A 908 8.83 -8.32 -21.67
CA THR A 908 7.56 -8.55 -20.94
C THR A 908 6.60 -9.47 -21.70
N LYS A 909 6.92 -9.84 -22.95
CA LYS A 909 6.11 -10.76 -23.78
C LYS A 909 6.28 -12.24 -23.42
N LYS A 910 7.08 -12.56 -22.40
CA LYS A 910 7.31 -13.91 -21.91
C LYS A 910 6.65 -14.08 -20.53
N THR A 911 5.57 -14.85 -20.48
CA THR A 911 4.82 -15.23 -19.28
C THR A 911 5.13 -16.69 -18.95
N PRO A 912 6.19 -16.98 -18.18
CA PRO A 912 6.67 -18.34 -17.95
C PRO A 912 5.79 -19.16 -16.99
N ARG A 913 4.79 -18.54 -16.35
CA ARG A 913 3.89 -19.20 -15.39
C ARG A 913 2.45 -19.23 -15.90
N PRO A 914 2.09 -20.23 -16.72
CA PRO A 914 0.72 -20.41 -17.14
C PRO A 914 -0.20 -20.78 -15.97
N PHE A 915 -1.49 -20.53 -16.11
CA PHE A 915 -2.53 -20.94 -15.16
C PHE A 915 -3.76 -21.48 -15.89
N THR A 916 -4.62 -22.20 -15.17
CA THR A 916 -5.90 -22.72 -15.68
C THR A 916 -6.99 -22.58 -14.61
N ALA A 917 -8.24 -22.57 -15.04
CA ALA A 917 -9.41 -22.66 -14.17
C ALA A 917 -10.13 -24.03 -14.29
N ASN A 918 -9.50 -24.99 -14.97
CA ASN A 918 -10.08 -26.31 -15.23
C ASN A 918 -9.05 -27.42 -15.00
N CYS A 919 -8.91 -27.85 -13.75
CA CYS A 919 -8.10 -29.01 -13.37
C CYS A 919 -8.94 -30.01 -12.58
N ASN A 920 -8.74 -31.30 -12.85
CA ASN A 920 -9.38 -32.40 -12.14
C ASN A 920 -8.48 -32.85 -10.97
N ASN A 921 -9.06 -33.09 -9.79
CA ASN A 921 -8.42 -33.79 -8.64
C ASN A 921 -7.30 -33.04 -7.88
N ASP A 922 -7.26 -31.71 -7.89
CA ASP A 922 -6.31 -30.89 -7.12
C ASP A 922 -7.01 -29.86 -6.21
N ASN A 923 -8.22 -30.19 -5.76
CA ASN A 923 -8.89 -29.42 -4.72
C ASN A 923 -8.48 -29.95 -3.34
N PRO A 924 -8.21 -29.06 -2.36
CA PRO A 924 -8.09 -29.49 -0.97
C PRO A 924 -9.31 -30.34 -0.58
N ASP A 925 -9.11 -31.50 0.04
CA ASP A 925 -10.22 -32.39 0.49
C ASP A 925 -11.27 -31.62 1.30
N ASP A 926 -10.80 -30.65 2.08
CA ASP A 926 -11.48 -29.56 2.76
C ASP A 926 -12.67 -28.94 2.03
N TRP A 927 -12.59 -28.82 0.70
CA TRP A 927 -13.63 -28.21 -0.10
C TRP A 927 -14.90 -29.07 -0.18
N LYS A 928 -14.82 -30.34 0.23
CA LYS A 928 -15.96 -31.25 0.30
C LYS A 928 -16.81 -31.01 1.57
N ASP A 929 -16.35 -30.16 2.50
CA ASP A 929 -17.14 -29.76 3.67
C ASP A 929 -18.33 -28.86 3.26
N SER A 930 -19.51 -29.15 3.80
CA SER A 930 -20.74 -28.40 3.57
C SER A 930 -20.63 -26.89 3.81
N ILE A 931 -19.84 -26.46 4.81
CA ILE A 931 -19.66 -25.05 5.16
C ILE A 931 -18.78 -24.35 4.10
N TYR A 932 -17.72 -25.02 3.63
CA TYR A 932 -16.87 -24.49 2.55
C TYR A 932 -17.58 -24.47 1.20
N MET A 933 -18.43 -25.47 0.94
CA MET A 933 -19.29 -25.52 -0.25
C MET A 933 -20.28 -24.35 -0.27
N ALA A 934 -20.87 -23.99 0.87
CA ALA A 934 -21.84 -22.90 0.97
C ALA A 934 -21.25 -21.52 0.63
N ILE A 935 -19.94 -21.34 0.75
CA ILE A 935 -19.23 -20.07 0.49
C ILE A 935 -18.35 -20.11 -0.78
N ARG A 936 -18.58 -21.08 -1.68
CA ARG A 936 -17.91 -21.12 -2.98
C ARG A 936 -18.28 -19.89 -3.80
N SER A 937 -17.43 -19.52 -4.76
CA SER A 937 -17.72 -18.53 -5.79
C SER A 937 -17.95 -19.25 -7.11
N SER A 938 -18.61 -18.61 -8.09
CA SER A 938 -18.60 -19.09 -9.47
C SER A 938 -17.56 -18.31 -10.28
N ILE A 939 -16.80 -19.03 -11.12
CA ILE A 939 -15.69 -18.44 -11.89
C ILE A 939 -15.88 -18.59 -13.41
N SER A 940 -15.48 -17.57 -14.16
CA SER A 940 -15.50 -17.57 -15.64
C SER A 940 -14.41 -16.66 -16.21
N PHE A 941 -13.85 -16.99 -17.37
CA PHE A 941 -12.93 -16.06 -18.06
C PHE A 941 -13.72 -14.99 -18.80
N SER A 942 -13.46 -13.73 -18.48
CA SER A 942 -14.10 -12.58 -19.15
C SER A 942 -13.30 -12.13 -20.36
N ARG A 943 -11.96 -12.14 -20.28
CA ARG A 943 -11.07 -11.78 -21.40
C ARG A 943 -9.72 -12.49 -21.26
N ILE A 944 -9.10 -12.83 -22.38
CA ILE A 944 -7.76 -13.44 -22.42
C ILE A 944 -6.81 -12.47 -23.11
N TYR A 945 -5.73 -12.09 -22.43
CA TYR A 945 -4.68 -11.23 -22.98
C TYR A 945 -3.57 -12.04 -23.64
N TYR A 946 -3.14 -13.14 -23.01
CA TYR A 946 -2.10 -14.04 -23.51
C TYR A 946 -2.54 -15.50 -23.37
N ASN A 947 -2.47 -16.24 -24.48
CA ASN A 947 -2.61 -17.70 -24.48
C ASN A 947 -1.28 -18.37 -24.09
N SER A 948 -1.34 -19.57 -23.52
CA SER A 948 -0.17 -20.43 -23.34
C SER A 948 -0.22 -21.62 -24.28
N ASN A 949 0.94 -22.03 -24.78
CA ASN A 949 1.10 -23.30 -25.51
C ASN A 949 1.46 -24.45 -24.55
N TYR A 950 1.40 -24.21 -23.23
CA TYR A 950 1.65 -25.23 -22.23
C TYR A 950 0.54 -26.28 -22.25
N ASP A 951 0.86 -27.46 -22.75
CA ASP A 951 0.04 -28.66 -22.74
C ASP A 951 0.80 -29.74 -21.94
N PRO A 952 0.54 -29.90 -20.64
CA PRO A 952 1.30 -30.85 -19.83
C PRO A 952 1.01 -32.30 -20.22
N TYR A 953 -0.16 -32.59 -20.81
CA TYR A 953 -0.52 -33.92 -21.32
C TYR A 953 -1.57 -33.79 -22.42
N ALA A 954 -1.21 -34.09 -23.67
CA ALA A 954 -2.09 -34.20 -24.83
C ALA A 954 -3.10 -35.37 -24.71
N ILE A 955 -3.86 -35.40 -23.61
CA ILE A 955 -4.91 -36.36 -23.30
C ILE A 955 -6.23 -35.69 -23.62
N ALA A 956 -7.09 -36.38 -24.37
CA ALA A 956 -8.42 -35.89 -24.70
C ALA A 956 -9.21 -35.54 -23.40
N GLY A 957 -9.58 -34.27 -23.24
CA GLY A 957 -10.41 -33.78 -22.13
C GLY A 957 -9.81 -32.66 -21.25
N PHE A 958 -8.55 -32.26 -21.47
CA PHE A 958 -7.92 -31.14 -20.76
C PHE A 958 -7.97 -29.84 -21.60
N THR A 959 -8.43 -28.74 -20.99
CA THR A 959 -8.62 -27.41 -21.62
C THR A 959 -7.47 -26.45 -21.31
N PRO A 960 -7.25 -25.42 -22.16
CA PRO A 960 -5.93 -24.78 -22.31
C PRO A 960 -5.50 -23.95 -21.10
N TYR A 961 -4.18 -23.88 -20.93
CA TYR A 961 -3.55 -22.95 -20.01
C TYR A 961 -3.48 -21.54 -20.62
N PHE A 962 -3.59 -20.54 -19.76
CA PHE A 962 -3.47 -19.13 -20.11
C PHE A 962 -2.24 -18.52 -19.48
N ALA A 963 -1.70 -17.53 -20.17
CA ALA A 963 -0.54 -16.77 -19.74
C ALA A 963 -0.95 -15.43 -19.10
N SER A 964 -2.09 -14.86 -19.50
CA SER A 964 -2.75 -13.79 -18.75
C SER A 964 -4.18 -13.63 -19.20
N ALA A 965 -5.07 -13.40 -18.24
CA ALA A 965 -6.51 -13.30 -18.46
C ALA A 965 -7.17 -12.51 -17.32
N VAL A 966 -8.39 -12.05 -17.60
CA VAL A 966 -9.33 -11.53 -16.61
C VAL A 966 -10.26 -12.67 -16.22
N LEU A 967 -10.20 -13.06 -14.95
CA LEU A 967 -11.11 -14.01 -14.33
C LEU A 967 -12.24 -13.22 -13.65
N LYS A 968 -13.48 -13.47 -14.03
CA LYS A 968 -14.66 -12.95 -13.36
C LYS A 968 -15.13 -13.94 -12.31
N MET A 969 -15.35 -13.45 -11.11
CA MET A 969 -15.84 -14.21 -9.95
C MET A 969 -17.20 -13.65 -9.53
N ARG A 970 -18.15 -14.50 -9.12
CA ARG A 970 -19.48 -14.13 -8.63
C ARG A 970 -19.89 -15.00 -7.44
N TYR A 971 -20.83 -14.58 -6.61
CA TYR A 971 -21.46 -15.54 -5.68
C TYR A 971 -22.29 -16.59 -6.46
N PRO A 972 -22.34 -17.85 -5.99
CA PRO A 972 -23.10 -18.90 -6.62
C PRO A 972 -24.58 -18.69 -6.31
N HIS A 973 -25.38 -18.62 -7.36
CA HIS A 973 -26.82 -18.77 -7.21
C HIS A 973 -27.10 -20.27 -6.96
N LEU A 974 -27.66 -20.62 -5.79
CA LEU A 974 -28.19 -21.94 -5.37
C LEU A 974 -27.27 -22.87 -4.54
N TRP A 975 -27.40 -22.84 -3.21
CA TRP A 975 -27.91 -23.95 -2.35
C TRP A 975 -27.90 -23.51 -0.87
N ASN A 976 -29.09 -23.40 -0.28
CA ASN A 976 -29.33 -23.08 1.12
C ASN A 976 -29.08 -24.31 2.00
N PRO A 977 -28.33 -24.18 3.11
CA PRO A 977 -28.99 -24.22 4.42
C PRO A 977 -28.37 -23.22 5.43
N ALA A 978 -28.73 -21.93 5.26
CA ALA A 978 -29.09 -20.85 6.20
C ALA A 978 -28.27 -20.59 7.50
N PRO A 979 -28.21 -19.33 8.01
CA PRO A 979 -28.30 -18.04 7.33
C PRO A 979 -27.38 -16.92 7.91
N ILE A 980 -26.83 -16.06 7.05
CA ILE A 980 -26.98 -14.61 7.27
C ILE A 980 -28.07 -14.18 6.29
N PRO A 981 -29.26 -13.81 6.76
CA PRO A 981 -30.32 -13.39 5.86
C PRO A 981 -30.04 -11.95 5.42
N LEU A 982 -29.55 -11.77 4.20
CA LEU A 982 -30.03 -10.68 3.36
C LEU A 982 -31.37 -11.15 2.77
N ALA A 983 -32.40 -11.14 3.62
CA ALA A 983 -33.74 -11.51 3.23
C ALA A 983 -34.30 -10.39 2.34
N ASN A 984 -34.13 -10.53 1.01
CA ASN A 984 -35.04 -10.07 -0.05
C ASN A 984 -34.40 -10.06 -1.46
N GLU A 985 -33.27 -10.71 -1.67
CA GLU A 985 -32.61 -10.66 -2.97
C GLU A 985 -33.14 -11.79 -3.85
N THR A 986 -34.05 -11.41 -4.74
CA THR A 986 -34.36 -12.16 -5.97
C THR A 986 -33.08 -12.41 -6.77
N ASN A 987 -33.17 -13.17 -7.87
CA ASN A 987 -32.08 -13.56 -8.80
C ASN A 987 -31.44 -12.35 -9.55
N THR A 988 -31.18 -11.26 -8.82
CA THR A 988 -30.89 -9.89 -9.23
C THR A 988 -29.63 -9.35 -8.57
N ASP A 989 -28.99 -10.09 -7.64
CA ASP A 989 -27.95 -9.51 -6.81
C ASP A 989 -26.53 -9.53 -7.39
N PRO A 990 -25.85 -8.37 -7.47
CA PRO A 990 -24.81 -8.06 -8.47
C PRO A 990 -23.38 -8.25 -7.93
N HIS A 991 -23.16 -9.18 -7.02
CA HIS A 991 -21.86 -9.34 -6.37
C HIS A 991 -20.88 -10.09 -7.27
N SER A 992 -20.13 -9.33 -8.06
CA SER A 992 -19.16 -9.84 -9.02
C SER A 992 -17.85 -9.09 -8.93
N ALA A 993 -16.72 -9.74 -9.16
CA ALA A 993 -15.42 -9.10 -9.15
C ALA A 993 -14.56 -9.56 -10.32
N TYR A 994 -13.58 -8.74 -10.69
CA TYR A 994 -12.68 -9.00 -11.81
C TYR A 994 -11.24 -9.15 -11.31
N PHE A 995 -10.66 -10.32 -11.52
CA PHE A 995 -9.29 -10.65 -11.15
C PHE A 995 -8.42 -10.65 -12.38
N ILE A 996 -7.37 -9.84 -12.36
CA ILE A 996 -6.39 -9.79 -13.42
C ILE A 996 -5.26 -10.71 -13.02
N ILE A 997 -5.12 -11.79 -13.78
CA ILE A 997 -4.14 -12.82 -13.51
C ILE A 997 -3.11 -12.73 -14.63
N SER A 998 -1.87 -12.53 -14.22
CA SER A 998 -0.73 -12.48 -15.12
C SER A 998 0.12 -13.73 -14.93
N GLY A 999 0.85 -14.17 -15.94
CA GLY A 999 1.82 -15.26 -15.85
C GLY A 999 3.25 -14.73 -15.84
N LEU A 1000 3.41 -13.43 -15.58
CA LEU A 1000 4.71 -12.76 -15.48
C LEU A 1000 5.46 -13.27 -14.26
N GLU A 1001 6.73 -13.61 -14.47
CA GLU A 1001 7.66 -13.99 -13.42
C GLU A 1001 8.74 -12.91 -13.28
N PRO A 1002 9.18 -12.58 -12.05
CA PRO A 1002 10.24 -11.61 -11.81
C PRO A 1002 11.64 -11.96 -12.37
N GLN A 1003 11.83 -13.03 -13.15
CA GLN A 1003 13.17 -13.50 -13.52
C GLN A 1003 13.79 -12.78 -14.73
N GLY A 1004 14.97 -12.19 -14.48
CA GLY A 1004 16.09 -12.07 -15.41
C GLY A 1004 16.02 -10.99 -16.51
N ASN A 1005 14.85 -10.48 -16.89
CA ASN A 1005 14.74 -9.46 -17.96
C ASN A 1005 13.54 -8.49 -17.86
N THR A 1006 12.68 -8.59 -16.85
CA THR A 1006 11.53 -7.69 -16.62
C THR A 1006 11.66 -7.04 -15.25
N GLY A 1007 11.99 -5.74 -15.24
CA GLY A 1007 12.11 -4.98 -13.99
C GLY A 1007 10.74 -4.73 -13.35
N ALA A 1008 10.72 -4.47 -12.04
CA ALA A 1008 9.52 -4.11 -11.27
C ALA A 1008 8.68 -3.00 -11.94
N GLY A 1009 9.34 -2.02 -12.57
CA GLY A 1009 8.68 -0.97 -13.34
C GLY A 1009 7.85 -1.51 -14.51
N GLU A 1010 8.38 -2.43 -15.32
CA GLU A 1010 7.67 -2.99 -16.48
C GLU A 1010 6.45 -3.82 -16.08
N MET A 1011 6.54 -4.55 -14.95
CA MET A 1011 5.39 -5.25 -14.38
C MET A 1011 4.31 -4.27 -13.90
N GLY A 1012 4.71 -3.19 -13.22
CA GLY A 1012 3.80 -2.12 -12.81
C GLY A 1012 3.05 -1.51 -14.00
N LYS A 1013 3.73 -1.29 -15.13
CA LYS A 1013 3.10 -0.79 -16.36
C LYS A 1013 2.03 -1.74 -16.87
N TYR A 1014 2.36 -3.03 -16.95
CA TYR A 1014 1.45 -4.05 -17.43
C TYR A 1014 0.19 -4.17 -16.55
N VAL A 1015 0.37 -4.21 -15.23
CA VAL A 1015 -0.73 -4.28 -14.26
C VAL A 1015 -1.63 -3.06 -14.38
N LEU A 1016 -1.07 -1.85 -14.50
CA LEU A 1016 -1.86 -0.63 -14.64
C LEU A 1016 -2.69 -0.63 -15.94
N MET A 1017 -2.07 -0.98 -17.07
CA MET A 1017 -2.75 -1.02 -18.37
C MET A 1017 -3.84 -2.09 -18.43
N SER A 1018 -3.56 -3.30 -17.93
CA SER A 1018 -4.55 -4.38 -17.87
C SER A 1018 -5.70 -4.04 -16.93
N MET A 1019 -5.44 -3.30 -15.85
CA MET A 1019 -6.48 -2.82 -14.93
C MET A 1019 -7.41 -1.80 -15.56
N PHE A 1020 -6.86 -0.77 -16.22
CA PHE A 1020 -7.70 0.17 -16.97
C PHE A 1020 -8.44 -0.48 -18.12
N ARG A 1021 -7.80 -1.41 -18.84
CA ARG A 1021 -8.47 -2.13 -19.90
C ARG A 1021 -9.67 -2.93 -19.38
N THR A 1022 -9.49 -3.61 -18.24
CA THR A 1022 -10.56 -4.37 -17.60
C THR A 1022 -11.70 -3.48 -17.14
N PHE A 1023 -11.40 -2.30 -16.58
CA PHE A 1023 -12.40 -1.31 -16.17
C PHE A 1023 -13.26 -0.84 -17.36
N LEU A 1024 -12.64 -0.55 -18.49
CA LEU A 1024 -13.33 -0.09 -19.72
C LEU A 1024 -14.16 -1.21 -20.37
N ASP A 1025 -13.63 -2.44 -20.39
CA ASP A 1025 -14.32 -3.63 -20.90
C ASP A 1025 -15.54 -4.00 -20.06
N ALA A 1026 -15.41 -3.93 -18.74
CA ALA A 1026 -16.48 -4.28 -17.81
C ALA A 1026 -17.70 -3.36 -17.94
N GLY A 1027 -17.54 -2.14 -18.46
CA GLY A 1027 -18.64 -1.24 -18.76
C GLY A 1027 -19.50 -1.63 -19.96
N ARG A 1028 -19.05 -2.56 -20.82
CA ARG A 1028 -19.79 -2.96 -22.01
C ARG A 1028 -20.95 -3.92 -21.70
N TYR A 1029 -20.83 -4.73 -20.67
CA TYR A 1029 -21.78 -5.81 -20.39
C TYR A 1029 -23.12 -5.22 -19.91
N LYS A 1030 -24.20 -5.23 -20.70
CA LYS A 1030 -25.54 -4.86 -20.18
C LYS A 1030 -26.12 -6.00 -19.33
N SER A 1031 -25.55 -6.22 -18.14
CA SER A 1031 -25.97 -7.21 -17.14
C SER A 1031 -25.88 -6.59 -15.74
N VAL A 1032 -26.40 -7.25 -14.70
CA VAL A 1032 -26.33 -6.77 -13.30
C VAL A 1032 -24.90 -6.48 -12.79
N ASP A 1033 -23.88 -7.01 -13.46
CA ASP A 1033 -22.47 -7.01 -13.02
C ASP A 1033 -21.54 -6.05 -13.77
N TRP A 1034 -22.11 -5.00 -14.33
CA TRP A 1034 -21.39 -4.05 -15.18
C TRP A 1034 -20.80 -2.90 -14.40
N ILE A 1035 -19.68 -2.37 -14.90
CA ILE A 1035 -18.98 -1.24 -14.27
C ILE A 1035 -19.41 0.06 -14.97
N SER A 1036 -20.16 0.89 -14.27
CA SER A 1036 -20.58 2.21 -14.76
C SER A 1036 -19.38 3.06 -15.17
N GLN A 1037 -19.41 3.60 -16.38
CA GLN A 1037 -18.34 4.46 -16.90
C GLN A 1037 -18.55 5.91 -16.46
N ILE A 1038 -17.52 6.73 -16.56
CA ILE A 1038 -17.59 8.16 -16.24
C ILE A 1038 -17.43 8.97 -17.52
N PRO A 1039 -18.34 9.92 -17.82
CA PRO A 1039 -18.22 10.76 -18.99
C PRO A 1039 -17.08 11.78 -18.83
N LEU A 1040 -16.59 12.31 -19.93
CA LEU A 1040 -15.76 13.50 -19.96
C LEU A 1040 -16.67 14.73 -19.89
N ILE A 1041 -16.39 15.65 -18.97
CA ILE A 1041 -17.13 16.92 -18.82
C ILE A 1041 -16.39 18.04 -19.53
N ASP A 1042 -17.12 18.88 -20.26
CA ASP A 1042 -16.57 20.03 -20.98
C ASP A 1042 -17.34 21.29 -20.60
N LEU A 1043 -16.69 22.25 -19.95
CA LEU A 1043 -17.30 23.49 -19.50
C LEU A 1043 -17.38 24.47 -20.67
N THR A 1044 -18.58 24.61 -21.22
CA THR A 1044 -18.84 25.43 -22.41
C THR A 1044 -19.01 26.90 -22.11
N LYS A 1045 -19.54 27.25 -20.92
CA LYS A 1045 -19.68 28.62 -20.43
C LYS A 1045 -19.58 28.67 -18.89
N PRO A 1046 -19.02 29.76 -18.31
CA PRO A 1046 -18.35 30.87 -18.98
C PRO A 1046 -17.00 30.45 -19.59
N THR A 1047 -16.58 31.12 -20.65
CA THR A 1047 -15.26 30.93 -21.26
C THR A 1047 -14.24 31.91 -20.70
N VAL A 1048 -12.93 31.63 -20.85
CA VAL A 1048 -11.85 32.55 -20.43
C VAL A 1048 -11.94 33.92 -21.16
N ALA A 1049 -12.59 33.95 -22.32
CA ALA A 1049 -12.79 35.17 -23.12
C ALA A 1049 -14.00 36.00 -22.66
N ASP A 1050 -14.89 35.46 -21.83
CA ASP A 1050 -16.11 36.16 -21.44
C ASP A 1050 -15.79 37.33 -20.51
N GLU A 1051 -16.33 38.51 -20.83
CA GLU A 1051 -16.21 39.70 -19.98
C GLU A 1051 -17.42 39.78 -19.04
N ILE A 1052 -17.16 39.65 -17.74
CA ILE A 1052 -18.20 39.58 -16.70
C ILE A 1052 -18.16 40.88 -15.88
N ILE A 1053 -19.04 41.83 -16.22
CA ILE A 1053 -19.14 43.17 -15.60
C ILE A 1053 -20.44 43.26 -14.80
N ASP A 1054 -20.35 43.65 -13.52
CA ASP A 1054 -21.47 43.84 -12.59
C ASP A 1054 -22.57 42.75 -12.66
N PRO A 1055 -22.21 41.45 -12.66
CA PRO A 1055 -23.19 40.39 -12.79
C PRO A 1055 -24.09 40.28 -11.54
N ILE A 1056 -25.38 40.01 -11.74
CA ILE A 1056 -26.28 39.57 -10.67
C ILE A 1056 -26.15 38.04 -10.48
N SER A 1057 -26.06 37.30 -11.58
CA SER A 1057 -25.80 35.87 -11.64
C SER A 1057 -24.89 35.53 -12.82
N ILE A 1058 -24.19 34.39 -12.74
CA ILE A 1058 -23.36 33.84 -13.81
C ILE A 1058 -23.91 32.45 -14.16
N ASP A 1059 -24.25 32.24 -15.43
CA ASP A 1059 -24.71 30.94 -15.90
C ASP A 1059 -23.51 30.05 -16.26
N ILE A 1060 -23.47 28.88 -15.61
CA ILE A 1060 -22.45 27.85 -15.78
C ILE A 1060 -23.09 26.72 -16.59
N ILE A 1061 -22.55 26.43 -17.78
CA ILE A 1061 -23.09 25.45 -18.72
C ILE A 1061 -22.00 24.47 -19.14
N TRP A 1062 -22.28 23.18 -19.08
CA TRP A 1062 -21.33 22.12 -19.45
C TRP A 1062 -21.94 21.08 -20.39
N ALA A 1063 -21.11 20.39 -21.15
CA ALA A 1063 -21.46 19.25 -21.96
C ALA A 1063 -20.91 17.96 -21.35
N THR A 1064 -21.60 16.85 -21.58
CA THR A 1064 -21.19 15.51 -21.14
C THR A 1064 -20.92 14.63 -22.35
N HIS A 1065 -19.71 14.10 -22.47
CA HIS A 1065 -19.30 13.23 -23.55
C HIS A 1065 -18.97 11.84 -23.02
N TRP A 1066 -19.63 10.79 -23.53
CA TRP A 1066 -19.35 9.38 -23.17
C TRP A 1066 -18.09 8.87 -23.86
N LYS A 1067 -16.97 9.47 -23.50
CA LYS A 1067 -15.66 9.26 -24.10
C LYS A 1067 -14.59 9.16 -23.02
N ARG A 1068 -13.48 8.55 -23.40
CA ARG A 1068 -12.28 8.47 -22.58
C ARG A 1068 -11.53 9.80 -22.59
N TRP A 1069 -10.63 9.99 -21.64
CA TRP A 1069 -9.74 11.15 -21.51
C TRP A 1069 -9.02 11.57 -22.80
N ASP A 1070 -8.74 10.66 -23.74
CA ASP A 1070 -8.10 10.98 -25.01
C ASP A 1070 -9.08 11.33 -26.15
N GLY A 1071 -10.38 11.50 -25.84
CA GLY A 1071 -11.42 11.86 -26.80
C GLY A 1071 -11.87 10.71 -27.71
N LYS A 1072 -11.32 9.51 -27.53
CA LYS A 1072 -11.75 8.27 -28.18
C LYS A 1072 -12.87 7.61 -27.36
N ASP A 1073 -13.54 6.65 -27.97
CA ASP A 1073 -14.50 5.81 -27.26
C ASP A 1073 -13.78 4.92 -26.23
N TYR A 1074 -14.51 4.43 -25.21
CA TYR A 1074 -13.92 3.68 -24.10
C TYR A 1074 -13.13 2.45 -24.57
N THR A 1075 -13.64 1.72 -25.57
CA THR A 1075 -12.89 0.69 -26.30
C THR A 1075 -13.29 0.67 -27.78
N LYS A 1076 -12.45 0.10 -28.66
CA LYS A 1076 -12.79 -0.10 -30.10
C LYS A 1076 -14.10 -0.86 -30.29
N GLU A 1077 -14.45 -1.73 -29.37
CA GLU A 1077 -15.69 -2.50 -29.42
C GLU A 1077 -16.96 -1.67 -29.16
N TYR A 1078 -16.84 -0.43 -28.65
CA TYR A 1078 -17.95 0.53 -28.60
C TYR A 1078 -18.27 1.09 -30.01
N GLU A 1079 -17.31 1.13 -30.94
CA GLU A 1079 -17.51 1.56 -32.34
C GLU A 1079 -18.25 0.51 -33.20
N LEU A 1080 -18.06 -0.79 -32.90
CA LEU A 1080 -18.58 -1.91 -33.72
C LEU A 1080 -20.07 -2.21 -33.52
N SER A 1081 -20.71 -1.64 -32.50
CA SER A 1081 -22.16 -1.63 -32.37
C SER A 1081 -22.74 -0.49 -33.20
N ILE A 1082 -23.05 -0.77 -34.48
CA ILE A 1082 -23.87 -0.01 -35.45
C ILE A 1082 -24.21 1.41 -34.98
N SER A 1083 -23.68 2.43 -35.69
CA SER A 1083 -23.88 3.92 -35.69
C SER A 1083 -25.10 4.58 -35.00
N THR A 1084 -25.62 3.98 -33.93
CA THR A 1084 -26.90 4.23 -33.25
C THR A 1084 -26.81 3.89 -31.76
N TYR A 1085 -25.75 3.19 -31.30
CA TYR A 1085 -25.54 2.90 -29.89
C TYR A 1085 -24.65 3.96 -29.24
N VAL A 1086 -25.27 5.05 -28.76
CA VAL A 1086 -24.63 5.93 -27.78
C VAL A 1086 -24.64 5.18 -26.45
N TYR A 1087 -23.48 5.03 -25.80
CA TYR A 1087 -23.45 4.48 -24.45
C TYR A 1087 -24.40 5.28 -23.56
N SER A 1088 -25.35 4.59 -22.95
CA SER A 1088 -26.38 5.19 -22.11
C SER A 1088 -26.49 4.37 -20.83
N GLU A 1089 -26.70 5.04 -19.71
CA GLU A 1089 -26.83 4.39 -18.42
C GLU A 1089 -27.95 5.02 -17.60
N GLU A 1090 -28.67 4.17 -16.86
CA GLU A 1090 -29.80 4.54 -16.02
C GLU A 1090 -29.37 5.21 -14.71
N THR A 1091 -28.14 4.92 -14.22
CA THR A 1091 -27.59 5.55 -13.01
C THR A 1091 -27.39 7.06 -13.24
N PRO A 1092 -28.10 7.94 -12.52
CA PRO A 1092 -28.02 9.38 -12.76
C PRO A 1092 -26.62 9.94 -12.54
N LEU A 1093 -26.29 10.96 -13.33
CA LEU A 1093 -25.14 11.82 -13.11
C LEU A 1093 -25.50 12.86 -12.06
N GLY A 1094 -24.52 13.19 -11.24
CA GLY A 1094 -24.66 14.20 -10.22
C GLY A 1094 -23.51 15.19 -10.28
N PHE A 1095 -23.85 16.47 -10.27
CA PHE A 1095 -22.88 17.55 -10.48
C PHE A 1095 -22.72 18.38 -9.21
N ASN A 1096 -21.48 18.58 -8.79
CA ASN A 1096 -21.09 19.55 -7.77
C ASN A 1096 -20.35 20.71 -8.44
N ILE A 1097 -20.89 21.92 -8.29
CA ILE A 1097 -20.28 23.14 -8.82
C ILE A 1097 -19.54 23.86 -7.68
N LYS A 1098 -18.26 24.11 -7.89
CA LYS A 1098 -17.36 24.71 -6.90
C LYS A 1098 -16.67 25.93 -7.48
N TYR A 1099 -16.29 26.86 -6.60
CA TYR A 1099 -15.42 27.97 -6.94
C TYR A 1099 -14.26 28.11 -5.96
N SER A 1100 -13.19 28.75 -6.42
CA SER A 1100 -12.04 29.15 -5.62
C SER A 1100 -11.68 30.61 -5.92
N ASN A 1101 -11.38 31.39 -4.88
CA ASN A 1101 -10.97 32.80 -4.96
C ASN A 1101 -9.48 33.01 -4.63
N ASP A 1102 -8.74 31.94 -4.34
CA ASP A 1102 -7.34 31.95 -3.92
C ASP A 1102 -6.46 31.05 -4.80
N ASN A 1103 -6.82 30.94 -6.08
CA ASN A 1103 -6.11 30.16 -7.09
C ASN A 1103 -6.04 28.65 -6.75
N GLY A 1104 -7.11 28.11 -6.16
CA GLY A 1104 -7.30 26.67 -5.92
C GLY A 1104 -6.81 26.16 -4.56
N GLN A 1105 -6.42 27.04 -3.63
CA GLN A 1105 -6.00 26.62 -2.28
C GLN A 1105 -7.21 26.25 -1.41
N SER A 1106 -8.30 27.01 -1.49
CA SER A 1106 -9.58 26.72 -0.87
C SER A 1106 -10.69 26.65 -1.90
N TRP A 1107 -11.65 25.75 -1.66
CA TRP A 1107 -12.81 25.55 -2.51
C TRP A 1107 -14.09 25.74 -1.71
N TYR A 1108 -15.10 26.29 -2.37
CA TYR A 1108 -16.44 26.53 -1.83
C TYR A 1108 -17.47 26.07 -2.85
N PHE A 1109 -18.65 25.63 -2.38
CA PHE A 1109 -19.75 25.31 -3.29
C PHE A 1109 -20.41 26.59 -3.82
N CYS A 1110 -20.83 26.59 -5.08
CA CYS A 1110 -21.55 27.73 -5.67
C CYS A 1110 -23.00 27.90 -5.16
N GLY A 1111 -23.45 27.08 -4.19
CA GLY A 1111 -24.77 27.14 -3.54
C GLY A 1111 -25.81 26.17 -4.13
N ASP A 1112 -26.98 26.10 -3.48
CA ASP A 1112 -28.17 25.34 -3.92
C ASP A 1112 -29.33 26.32 -4.16
N VAL A 1113 -29.98 26.21 -5.33
CA VAL A 1113 -31.11 27.05 -5.75
C VAL A 1113 -32.39 26.72 -4.95
N SER A 1114 -32.45 25.57 -4.28
CA SER A 1114 -33.64 25.10 -3.57
C SER A 1114 -33.71 25.47 -2.08
N ASN A 1115 -32.57 25.74 -1.42
CA ASN A 1115 -32.52 25.86 0.05
C ASN A 1115 -32.03 27.20 0.62
N ASN A 1116 -31.82 28.25 -0.20
CA ASN A 1116 -31.38 29.58 0.28
C ASN A 1116 -30.08 29.57 1.13
N ILE A 1117 -29.20 28.58 0.94
CA ILE A 1117 -27.92 28.50 1.66
C ILE A 1117 -26.90 29.44 0.98
N PRO A 1118 -26.31 30.42 1.69
CA PRO A 1118 -25.33 31.35 1.13
C PRO A 1118 -24.09 30.65 0.57
N SER A 1119 -23.51 31.20 -0.50
CA SER A 1119 -22.45 30.59 -1.31
C SER A 1119 -21.07 30.46 -0.64
N ASN A 1120 -20.92 30.74 0.67
CA ASN A 1120 -19.60 30.86 1.31
C ASN A 1120 -19.44 30.15 2.66
N THR A 1121 -20.47 29.48 3.19
CA THR A 1121 -20.43 28.98 4.58
C THR A 1121 -19.74 27.62 4.74
N ILE A 1122 -19.53 26.85 3.66
CA ILE A 1122 -18.98 25.49 3.73
C ILE A 1122 -17.75 25.38 2.83
N SER A 1123 -16.58 25.31 3.45
CA SER A 1123 -15.33 24.94 2.78
C SER A 1123 -15.41 23.48 2.31
N THR A 1124 -14.85 23.20 1.15
CA THR A 1124 -14.75 21.86 0.56
C THR A 1124 -13.37 21.65 -0.08
N LYS A 1125 -13.10 20.43 -0.56
CA LYS A 1125 -11.91 20.05 -1.31
C LYS A 1125 -12.27 19.57 -2.72
N CYS A 1126 -11.31 19.59 -3.65
CA CYS A 1126 -11.45 18.90 -4.94
C CYS A 1126 -11.81 17.42 -4.72
N GLY A 1127 -12.76 16.90 -5.49
CA GLY A 1127 -13.17 15.50 -5.40
C GLY A 1127 -14.08 15.19 -4.21
N GLU A 1128 -14.34 16.14 -3.29
CA GLU A 1128 -15.25 15.92 -2.18
C GLU A 1128 -16.72 16.00 -2.62
N ARG A 1129 -17.41 14.87 -2.43
CA ARG A 1129 -18.82 14.71 -2.76
C ARG A 1129 -19.70 15.17 -1.59
N ASN A 1130 -20.74 15.95 -1.87
CA ASN A 1130 -21.77 16.30 -0.89
C ASN A 1130 -23.14 16.27 -1.56
N SER A 1131 -23.95 15.26 -1.24
CA SER A 1131 -25.27 15.00 -1.83
C SER A 1131 -26.26 16.16 -1.67
N SER A 1132 -26.08 17.02 -0.68
CA SER A 1132 -26.93 18.20 -0.43
C SER A 1132 -26.76 19.31 -1.49
N TYR A 1133 -25.72 19.24 -2.33
CA TYR A 1133 -25.39 20.25 -3.33
C TYR A 1133 -25.42 19.70 -4.78
N PHE A 1134 -26.01 18.53 -4.99
CA PHE A 1134 -26.07 17.89 -6.29
C PHE A 1134 -27.15 18.51 -7.19
N SER A 1135 -26.79 18.86 -8.42
CA SER A 1135 -27.76 18.93 -9.53
C SER A 1135 -27.79 17.59 -10.25
N PHE A 1136 -28.97 16.98 -10.43
CA PHE A 1136 -29.14 15.64 -11.00
C PHE A 1136 -29.68 15.62 -12.43
N THR A 1137 -30.05 16.78 -13.00
CA THR A 1137 -30.84 16.81 -14.26
C THR A 1137 -30.50 17.93 -15.22
N THR A 1138 -29.74 18.96 -14.83
CA THR A 1138 -29.46 20.11 -15.71
C THR A 1138 -27.97 20.23 -15.99
N SER A 1139 -27.61 20.38 -17.26
CA SER A 1139 -26.27 20.77 -17.73
C SER A 1139 -26.00 22.28 -17.54
N THR A 1140 -26.81 22.93 -16.70
CA THR A 1140 -26.84 24.37 -16.47
C THR A 1140 -27.03 24.66 -14.99
N PHE A 1141 -26.29 25.61 -14.45
CA PHE A 1141 -26.42 26.10 -13.08
C PHE A 1141 -26.24 27.62 -13.06
N SER A 1142 -27.16 28.34 -12.41
CA SER A 1142 -27.04 29.80 -12.28
C SER A 1142 -26.44 30.17 -10.92
N TRP A 1143 -25.21 30.64 -10.92
CA TRP A 1143 -24.49 31.05 -9.72
C TRP A 1143 -24.84 32.49 -9.36
N LYS A 1144 -25.55 32.70 -8.25
CA LYS A 1144 -25.86 34.04 -7.74
C LYS A 1144 -24.58 34.68 -7.21
N VAL A 1145 -24.19 35.80 -7.82
CA VAL A 1145 -23.01 36.56 -7.44
C VAL A 1145 -23.36 37.95 -6.92
N SER A 1146 -24.63 38.25 -6.68
CA SER A 1146 -25.09 39.53 -6.10
C SER A 1146 -24.66 39.75 -4.64
N ASP A 1147 -24.22 38.71 -3.93
CA ASP A 1147 -23.81 38.81 -2.52
C ASP A 1147 -22.57 39.68 -2.34
N SER A 1148 -22.54 40.46 -1.25
CA SER A 1148 -21.42 41.34 -0.87
C SER A 1148 -20.10 40.59 -0.58
N ILE A 1149 -20.17 39.26 -0.49
CA ILE A 1149 -19.05 38.35 -0.24
C ILE A 1149 -18.21 38.11 -1.50
N ILE A 1150 -18.86 38.05 -2.67
CA ILE A 1150 -18.16 37.86 -3.95
C ILE A 1150 -17.66 39.23 -4.42
N THR A 1151 -16.38 39.50 -4.21
CA THR A 1151 -15.74 40.78 -4.57
C THR A 1151 -15.19 40.77 -5.98
N ARG A 1152 -14.79 41.93 -6.50
CA ARG A 1152 -13.97 42.03 -7.71
C ARG A 1152 -12.71 41.16 -7.57
N GLY A 1153 -12.41 40.34 -8.58
CA GLY A 1153 -11.25 39.44 -8.52
C GLY A 1153 -11.28 38.31 -9.53
N SER A 1154 -10.23 37.48 -9.50
CA SER A 1154 -10.13 36.25 -10.28
C SER A 1154 -10.73 35.09 -9.50
N TYR A 1155 -11.51 34.26 -10.18
CA TYR A 1155 -12.12 33.06 -9.62
C TYR A 1155 -11.86 31.87 -10.52
N ILE A 1156 -11.67 30.69 -9.92
CA ILE A 1156 -11.66 29.41 -10.66
C ILE A 1156 -13.02 28.77 -10.42
N LEU A 1157 -13.75 28.49 -11.50
CA LEU A 1157 -14.96 27.69 -11.48
C LEU A 1157 -14.62 26.26 -11.83
N ARG A 1158 -15.25 25.30 -11.16
CA ARG A 1158 -15.03 23.87 -11.36
C ARG A 1158 -16.36 23.13 -11.31
N VAL A 1159 -16.60 22.29 -12.31
CA VAL A 1159 -17.76 21.40 -12.37
C VAL A 1159 -17.25 19.97 -12.20
N GLU A 1160 -17.68 19.30 -11.12
CA GLU A 1160 -17.33 17.91 -10.86
C GLU A 1160 -18.55 17.02 -11.09
N CYS A 1161 -18.38 15.98 -11.90
CA CYS A 1161 -19.40 15.00 -12.25
C CYS A 1161 -19.11 13.67 -11.58
N TYR A 1162 -20.08 13.19 -10.83
CA TYR A 1162 -20.09 11.92 -10.12
C TYR A 1162 -21.24 11.05 -10.59
N ARG A 1163 -21.17 9.75 -10.28
CA ARG A 1163 -22.33 8.86 -10.35
C ARG A 1163 -23.03 8.87 -9.00
N GLN A 1164 -24.36 8.84 -9.00
CA GLN A 1164 -25.13 8.90 -7.76
C GLN A 1164 -24.80 7.73 -6.80
N ASN A 1165 -24.55 6.54 -7.33
CA ASN A 1165 -24.37 5.31 -6.55
C ASN A 1165 -22.91 4.82 -6.48
N THR A 1166 -21.93 5.62 -6.93
CA THR A 1166 -20.51 5.30 -6.76
C THR A 1166 -19.78 6.52 -6.19
N ASN A 1167 -19.00 6.31 -5.13
CA ASN A 1167 -18.22 7.38 -4.52
C ASN A 1167 -16.83 7.53 -5.15
N LEU A 1168 -16.35 6.48 -5.81
CA LEU A 1168 -15.06 6.45 -6.48
C LEU A 1168 -15.18 6.92 -7.92
N HIS A 1169 -14.07 7.50 -8.39
CA HIS A 1169 -13.89 8.04 -9.73
C HIS A 1169 -14.83 9.21 -10.03
N TYR A 1170 -14.33 10.22 -10.74
CA TYR A 1170 -15.15 11.36 -11.14
C TYR A 1170 -14.51 12.05 -12.34
N SER A 1171 -15.25 12.91 -13.04
CA SER A 1171 -14.66 13.81 -14.03
C SER A 1171 -14.88 15.24 -13.61
N TYR A 1172 -13.96 16.12 -13.97
CA TYR A 1172 -14.14 17.53 -13.77
C TYR A 1172 -13.60 18.33 -14.94
N ASP A 1173 -14.14 19.53 -15.08
CA ASP A 1173 -13.54 20.59 -15.87
C ASP A 1173 -13.53 21.90 -15.08
N GLN A 1174 -12.62 22.79 -15.42
CA GLN A 1174 -12.47 24.05 -14.71
C GLN A 1174 -12.06 25.19 -15.63
N VAL A 1175 -12.47 26.40 -15.26
CA VAL A 1175 -12.18 27.62 -16.00
C VAL A 1175 -11.83 28.73 -15.04
N GLN A 1176 -10.83 29.52 -15.38
CA GLN A 1176 -10.51 30.75 -14.67
C GLN A 1176 -11.25 31.93 -15.30
N ILE A 1177 -12.03 32.64 -14.49
CA ILE A 1177 -12.79 33.82 -14.88
C ILE A 1177 -12.39 35.03 -14.04
N TYR A 1178 -12.65 36.22 -14.57
CA TYR A 1178 -12.47 37.48 -13.84
C TYR A 1178 -13.80 38.20 -13.71
N ILE A 1179 -14.19 38.52 -12.49
CA ILE A 1179 -15.42 39.26 -12.19
C ILE A 1179 -15.05 40.71 -11.91
N ASN A 1180 -15.56 41.62 -12.74
CA ASN A 1180 -15.38 43.05 -12.59
C ASN A 1180 -16.64 43.68 -11.99
N LYS A 1181 -16.63 43.89 -10.67
CA LYS A 1181 -17.68 44.64 -9.96
C LYS A 1181 -17.23 46.08 -9.70
N GLN A 1182 -18.11 47.05 -9.95
CA GLN A 1182 -17.91 48.48 -9.65
C GLN A 1182 -18.28 48.84 -8.23
#